data_AF-A0A1G9BB79-F1
#
_entry.id   AF-A0A1G9BB79-F1
#
_cell.length_a   1.000
_cell.length_b   1.000
_cell.length_c   1.000
_cell.angle_alpha   90.00
_cell.angle_beta   90.00
_cell.angle_gamma   90.00
#
_symmetry.space_group_name_H-M   'P 1'
#
loop_
_entity.id
_entity.type
_entity.pdbx_description
1 polymer ?
#
loop_
_entity_poly.entity_id
_entity_poly.type
_entity_poly.pdbx_seq_one_letter_code
_entity_poly.pdbx_strand_id
1 'polypeptide(L)'
;MPNTKFTRLFLLAAFLFLLLLSGCVQTTDNNHFKAVKGYLDLSGWDFNTQGPAPLDGEWEFYQHSAALPRNPEKILLNEKKDFFPLPSIWKGKTAQGIPLTKQGQGTYRLKVKFEPNFEVNSLYISGVLSVCRVWVNGNEIASSGTIGKNKQSEIPRKHFLSPIFPSANGYADIVLEVSNFHNEEGGINSCILLGSNEQIQDVLSYRRISGAILSGVLFIMGLYHLIIFLVRRSNKENLYFGLFCLVWCITTIFNPPSAFLVTKFITMDWSWYIKACLLPPGIAIPLLLIFYHSLFPKKYGKIINWTYSALGGLYIMYILVAPPIAYSAVAVSYFIISRTAYLYLFTTFLVDLFRGKKGVIFLAPGYVALAYSELDEILFDLNIISSAEFGLYGAFIFIISYSIFMSVRFAEALSRVEKISGELEAQKKTEQSHKLIQIRLSKMLDSVDDAILAVNRKYEINFSNRAFTNLTGYHTENLLGQQLTSILSKPDCATVTDFMRKIPQLHATAESNIKQDNFQITTAGGSILNTSALVTLLDVEDELIYTLVLRPEEKPLDKRQFAVWIMKKTLKDWESATKFSKADLAFRSGLWNVYMEKDGYARTQTLDRYLSEETLPSRPRWKNVYATVEFVLANSQLSEDSSSELQKALARLKKMS
;
A
#
# COMPACT_ATOMS: atom_id res chain seq x y z
N MET A 1 -0.69 19.32 -4.98
CA MET A 1 -1.81 19.35 -5.95
C MET A 1 -1.38 18.55 -7.17
N PRO A 2 -2.15 17.57 -7.67
CA PRO A 2 -1.85 16.96 -8.95
C PRO A 2 -1.86 18.07 -10.02
N ASN A 3 -0.88 18.02 -10.92
CA ASN A 3 -0.63 19.07 -11.90
C ASN A 3 -1.89 19.27 -12.76
N THR A 4 -2.59 20.40 -12.61
CA THR A 4 -3.89 20.67 -13.27
C THR A 4 -3.80 20.55 -14.80
N LYS A 5 -2.61 20.78 -15.37
CA LYS A 5 -2.29 20.51 -16.77
C LYS A 5 -2.36 19.03 -17.13
N PHE A 6 -1.79 18.15 -16.30
CA PHE A 6 -1.84 16.70 -16.52
C PHE A 6 -3.27 16.17 -16.40
N THR A 7 -4.04 16.68 -15.44
CA THR A 7 -5.46 16.32 -15.26
C THR A 7 -6.29 16.71 -16.49
N ARG A 8 -6.09 17.92 -17.03
CA ARG A 8 -6.76 18.37 -18.26
C ARG A 8 -6.33 17.56 -19.47
N LEU A 9 -5.03 17.29 -19.63
CA LEU A 9 -4.50 16.52 -20.75
C LEU A 9 -5.02 15.07 -20.76
N PHE A 10 -5.09 14.44 -19.58
CA PHE A 10 -5.60 13.09 -19.42
C PHE A 10 -7.11 12.99 -19.68
N LEU A 11 -7.91 13.93 -19.15
CA LEU A 11 -9.34 14.00 -19.43
C LEU A 11 -9.62 14.30 -20.91
N LEU A 12 -8.82 15.17 -21.54
CA LEU A 12 -8.91 15.47 -22.96
C LEU A 12 -8.56 14.24 -23.82
N ALA A 13 -7.52 13.49 -23.45
CA ALA A 13 -7.13 12.26 -24.14
C ALA A 13 -8.19 11.16 -23.99
N ALA A 14 -8.77 11.00 -22.79
CA ALA A 14 -9.88 10.06 -22.57
C ALA A 14 -11.14 10.46 -23.35
N PHE A 15 -11.46 11.75 -23.41
CA PHE A 15 -12.57 12.28 -24.20
C PHE A 15 -12.35 12.13 -25.70
N LEU A 16 -11.14 12.41 -26.20
CA LEU A 16 -10.75 12.19 -27.59
C LEU A 16 -10.79 10.71 -27.96
N PHE A 17 -10.37 9.82 -27.05
CA PHE A 17 -10.46 8.36 -27.26
C PHE A 17 -11.93 7.90 -27.35
N LEU A 18 -12.81 8.43 -26.49
CA LEU A 18 -14.26 8.17 -26.57
C LEU A 18 -14.88 8.73 -27.86
N LEU A 19 -14.47 9.90 -28.33
CA LEU A 19 -14.90 10.46 -29.62
C LEU A 19 -14.42 9.63 -30.81
N LEU A 20 -13.18 9.11 -30.76
CA LEU A 20 -12.66 8.21 -31.78
C LEU A 20 -13.41 6.89 -31.84
N LEU A 21 -13.90 6.39 -30.70
CA LEU A 21 -14.80 5.22 -30.64
C LEU A 21 -16.21 5.54 -31.16
N SER A 22 -16.66 6.79 -31.03
CA SER A 22 -17.97 7.25 -31.53
C SER A 22 -18.00 7.46 -33.05
N GLY A 23 -16.82 7.63 -33.69
CA GLY A 23 -16.68 7.94 -35.11
C GLY A 23 -16.86 6.75 -36.08
N CYS A 24 -17.05 5.53 -35.58
CA CYS A 24 -17.24 4.33 -36.40
C CYS A 24 -18.72 3.91 -36.55
N VAL A 25 -19.66 4.85 -36.43
CA VAL A 25 -21.04 4.59 -36.86
C VAL A 25 -21.17 5.15 -38.28
N GLN A 26 -20.90 4.29 -39.27
CA GLN A 26 -21.44 4.52 -40.61
C GLN A 26 -22.97 4.47 -40.49
N THR A 27 -23.59 5.64 -40.32
CA THR A 27 -25.01 5.79 -40.61
C THR A 27 -25.17 5.71 -42.12
N THR A 28 -25.26 4.49 -42.65
CA THR A 28 -25.84 4.29 -43.98
C THR A 28 -27.28 4.77 -43.90
N ASP A 29 -27.63 5.71 -44.76
CA ASP A 29 -28.95 6.33 -44.87
C ASP A 29 -29.94 5.28 -45.43
N ASN A 30 -30.26 4.26 -44.63
CA ASN A 30 -31.00 3.05 -45.00
C ASN A 30 -32.53 3.26 -44.99
N ASN A 31 -33.02 4.50 -44.92
CA ASN A 31 -34.46 4.77 -44.89
C ASN A 31 -35.21 4.26 -46.13
N HIS A 32 -34.50 3.95 -47.22
CA HIS A 32 -35.07 3.39 -48.44
C HIS A 32 -35.23 1.85 -48.46
N PHE A 33 -34.59 1.11 -47.53
CA PHE A 33 -34.61 -0.37 -47.51
C PHE A 33 -35.32 -0.90 -46.26
N LYS A 34 -36.61 -0.60 -46.14
CA LYS A 34 -37.49 -1.13 -45.08
C LYS A 34 -38.68 -1.85 -45.69
N ALA A 35 -39.11 -2.91 -45.02
CA ALA A 35 -40.30 -3.64 -45.40
C ALA A 35 -41.53 -2.73 -45.27
N VAL A 36 -42.39 -2.72 -46.29
CA VAL A 36 -43.64 -1.97 -46.31
C VAL A 36 -44.75 -2.91 -46.76
N LYS A 37 -45.79 -3.06 -45.94
CA LYS A 37 -46.95 -3.90 -46.24
C LYS A 37 -46.58 -5.33 -46.65
N GLY A 38 -45.56 -5.92 -46.02
CA GLY A 38 -45.13 -7.29 -46.27
C GLY A 38 -44.30 -7.49 -47.54
N TYR A 39 -43.78 -6.42 -48.13
CA TYR A 39 -42.86 -6.47 -49.26
C TYR A 39 -41.58 -5.67 -48.99
N LEU A 40 -40.44 -6.19 -49.42
CA LEU A 40 -39.14 -5.54 -49.34
C LEU A 40 -38.39 -5.72 -50.67
N ASP A 41 -38.00 -4.62 -51.31
CA ASP A 41 -37.17 -4.64 -52.52
C ASP A 41 -35.71 -4.30 -52.17
N LEU A 42 -34.85 -5.30 -52.24
CA LEU A 42 -33.40 -5.24 -52.05
C LEU A 42 -32.65 -5.27 -53.38
N SER A 43 -33.30 -5.01 -54.51
CA SER A 43 -32.63 -5.00 -55.83
C SER A 43 -31.54 -3.93 -55.93
N GLY A 44 -31.59 -2.89 -55.08
CA GLY A 44 -30.52 -1.88 -54.95
C GLY A 44 -29.51 -2.14 -53.84
N TRP A 45 -29.63 -3.26 -53.11
CA TRP A 45 -28.74 -3.61 -52.01
C TRP A 45 -27.56 -4.44 -52.54
N ASP A 46 -26.35 -3.93 -52.37
CA ASP A 46 -25.14 -4.66 -52.74
C ASP A 46 -24.64 -5.49 -51.56
N PHE A 47 -24.93 -6.80 -51.59
CA PHE A 47 -24.51 -7.72 -50.55
C PHE A 47 -22.99 -7.79 -50.40
N ASN A 48 -22.18 -7.54 -51.44
CA ASN A 48 -20.72 -7.63 -51.33
C ASN A 48 -20.12 -6.48 -50.51
N THR A 49 -20.65 -5.26 -50.69
CA THR A 49 -20.11 -4.05 -50.04
C THR A 49 -20.84 -3.69 -48.75
N GLN A 50 -22.15 -3.96 -48.67
CA GLN A 50 -23.00 -3.61 -47.51
C GLN A 50 -23.21 -4.79 -46.54
N GLY A 51 -22.90 -6.02 -46.94
CA GLY A 51 -23.08 -7.22 -46.12
C GLY A 51 -24.54 -7.70 -46.06
N PRO A 52 -24.90 -8.51 -45.04
CA PRO A 52 -26.26 -9.00 -44.85
C PRO A 52 -27.29 -7.86 -44.74
N ALA A 53 -28.40 -8.00 -45.45
CA ALA A 53 -29.48 -7.01 -45.43
C ALA A 53 -30.40 -7.20 -44.22
N PRO A 54 -30.75 -6.14 -43.47
CA PRO A 54 -31.79 -6.20 -42.46
C PRO A 54 -33.18 -6.31 -43.11
N LEU A 55 -34.06 -7.09 -42.51
CA LEU A 55 -35.44 -7.28 -42.97
C LEU A 55 -36.45 -6.45 -42.15
N ASP A 56 -35.99 -5.32 -41.61
CA ASP A 56 -36.77 -4.48 -40.70
C ASP A 56 -37.90 -3.75 -41.44
N GLY A 57 -39.02 -3.54 -40.75
CA GLY A 57 -40.17 -2.80 -41.26
C GLY A 57 -41.49 -3.52 -41.02
N GLU A 58 -42.49 -3.21 -41.84
CA GLU A 58 -43.85 -3.71 -41.70
C GLU A 58 -44.04 -5.03 -42.47
N TRP A 59 -44.26 -6.12 -41.72
CA TRP A 59 -44.52 -7.46 -42.26
C TRP A 59 -46.02 -7.73 -42.33
N GLU A 60 -46.45 -8.66 -43.20
CA GLU A 60 -47.82 -9.20 -43.09
C GLU A 60 -47.91 -9.97 -41.77
N PHE A 61 -49.00 -9.77 -41.03
CA PHE A 61 -49.20 -10.39 -39.73
C PHE A 61 -50.59 -11.00 -39.61
N TYR A 62 -50.63 -12.19 -39.03
CA TYR A 62 -51.84 -12.97 -38.78
C TYR A 62 -51.79 -13.47 -37.33
N GLN A 63 -52.74 -13.02 -36.49
CA GLN A 63 -52.81 -13.44 -35.10
C GLN A 63 -53.75 -14.63 -34.96
N HIS A 64 -53.27 -15.72 -34.37
CA HIS A 64 -54.05 -16.94 -34.26
C HIS A 64 -54.58 -17.14 -32.84
N SER A 65 -55.91 -17.33 -32.75
CA SER A 65 -56.59 -17.80 -31.55
C SER A 65 -56.74 -19.32 -31.49
N ALA A 66 -56.44 -20.03 -32.59
CA ALA A 66 -56.52 -21.47 -32.71
C ALA A 66 -55.22 -22.07 -33.27
N ALA A 67 -55.15 -23.39 -33.29
CA ALA A 67 -53.98 -24.13 -33.74
C ALA A 67 -53.60 -23.81 -35.19
N LEU A 68 -52.36 -23.37 -35.39
CA LEU A 68 -51.73 -23.23 -36.70
C LEU A 68 -51.84 -24.55 -37.52
N PRO A 69 -52.41 -24.50 -38.74
CA PRO A 69 -52.27 -25.55 -39.75
C PRO A 69 -50.79 -25.85 -40.03
N ARG A 70 -50.48 -27.09 -40.41
CA ARG A 70 -49.09 -27.50 -40.70
C ARG A 70 -48.51 -26.90 -41.99
N ASN A 71 -49.34 -26.25 -42.82
CA ASN A 71 -48.92 -25.60 -44.05
C ASN A 71 -49.29 -24.10 -43.96
N PRO A 72 -48.31 -23.19 -44.00
CA PRO A 72 -48.55 -21.75 -43.90
C PRO A 72 -49.41 -21.18 -45.04
N GLU A 73 -49.42 -21.80 -46.23
CA GLU A 73 -50.28 -21.36 -47.33
C GLU A 73 -51.77 -21.45 -47.00
N LYS A 74 -52.17 -22.42 -46.16
CA LYS A 74 -53.55 -22.56 -45.70
C LYS A 74 -53.95 -21.49 -44.68
N ILE A 75 -52.99 -20.92 -43.96
CA ILE A 75 -53.20 -19.81 -43.02
C ILE A 75 -53.54 -18.54 -43.79
N LEU A 76 -52.74 -18.26 -44.81
CA LEU A 76 -52.82 -17.07 -45.65
C LEU A 76 -54.13 -16.95 -46.44
N LEU A 77 -54.85 -18.06 -46.61
CA LEU A 77 -56.12 -18.13 -47.36
C LEU A 77 -57.37 -17.85 -46.50
N ASN A 78 -57.31 -18.08 -45.18
CA ASN A 78 -58.51 -18.12 -44.33
C ASN A 78 -58.58 -16.99 -43.29
N GLU A 79 -57.50 -16.26 -43.05
CA GLU A 79 -57.45 -15.21 -42.03
C GLU A 79 -57.34 -13.80 -42.62
N LYS A 80 -57.82 -12.81 -41.87
CA LYS A 80 -57.73 -11.40 -42.28
C LYS A 80 -56.27 -10.96 -42.23
N LYS A 81 -55.76 -10.60 -43.41
CA LYS A 81 -54.43 -10.00 -43.57
C LYS A 81 -54.34 -8.69 -42.79
N ASP A 82 -53.37 -8.59 -41.90
CA ASP A 82 -53.02 -7.37 -41.18
C ASP A 82 -51.50 -7.12 -41.30
N PHE A 83 -51.00 -6.10 -40.61
CA PHE A 83 -49.60 -5.73 -40.63
C PHE A 83 -49.06 -5.40 -39.23
N PHE A 84 -47.80 -5.77 -39.01
CA PHE A 84 -47.11 -5.50 -37.76
C PHE A 84 -45.62 -5.23 -38.01
N PRO A 85 -45.02 -4.23 -37.31
CA PRO A 85 -43.60 -3.94 -37.47
C PRO A 85 -42.72 -5.00 -36.82
N LEU A 86 -41.57 -5.25 -37.43
CA LEU A 86 -40.47 -6.05 -36.91
C LEU A 86 -39.16 -5.24 -37.06
N PRO A 87 -38.27 -5.19 -36.04
CA PRO A 87 -38.40 -5.79 -34.72
C PRO A 87 -39.46 -5.11 -33.85
N SER A 88 -40.28 -5.90 -33.15
CA SER A 88 -41.21 -5.40 -32.13
C SER A 88 -41.81 -6.54 -31.29
N ILE A 89 -42.22 -6.21 -30.07
CA ILE A 89 -42.98 -7.06 -29.16
C ILE A 89 -44.49 -6.84 -29.34
N TRP A 90 -45.30 -7.87 -29.07
CA TRP A 90 -46.77 -7.81 -29.14
C TRP A 90 -47.37 -6.88 -28.07
N LYS A 91 -47.40 -5.59 -28.38
CA LYS A 91 -48.01 -4.54 -27.57
C LYS A 91 -48.96 -3.69 -28.40
N GLY A 92 -50.06 -3.28 -27.78
CA GLY A 92 -51.03 -2.38 -28.40
C GLY A 92 -51.92 -3.08 -29.41
N LYS A 93 -51.95 -2.57 -30.63
CA LYS A 93 -52.85 -3.01 -31.70
C LYS A 93 -52.05 -3.16 -33.01
N THR A 94 -52.53 -4.02 -33.89
CA THR A 94 -52.05 -4.12 -35.28
C THR A 94 -52.41 -2.89 -36.10
N ALA A 95 -51.93 -2.81 -37.35
CA ALA A 95 -52.24 -1.71 -38.28
C ALA A 95 -53.76 -1.51 -38.51
N GLN A 96 -54.56 -2.58 -38.50
CA GLN A 96 -56.02 -2.50 -38.61
C GLN A 96 -56.74 -2.32 -37.26
N GLY A 97 -56.00 -2.12 -36.17
CA GLY A 97 -56.57 -1.84 -34.85
C GLY A 97 -56.98 -3.10 -34.06
N ILE A 98 -56.54 -4.29 -34.47
CA ILE A 98 -56.79 -5.54 -33.74
C ILE A 98 -55.94 -5.55 -32.47
N PRO A 99 -56.53 -5.66 -31.27
CA PRO A 99 -55.78 -5.69 -30.02
C PRO A 99 -54.95 -6.97 -29.92
N LEU A 100 -53.65 -6.80 -29.70
CA LEU A 100 -52.71 -7.90 -29.58
C LEU A 100 -52.73 -8.47 -28.16
N THR A 101 -52.73 -9.80 -28.07
CA THR A 101 -52.50 -10.50 -26.81
C THR A 101 -51.00 -10.68 -26.62
N LYS A 102 -50.49 -10.41 -25.41
CA LYS A 102 -49.05 -10.58 -25.12
C LYS A 102 -48.57 -12.04 -25.26
N GLN A 103 -49.48 -12.99 -25.11
CA GLN A 103 -49.26 -14.43 -25.26
C GLN A 103 -50.17 -14.99 -26.35
N GLY A 104 -49.69 -16.01 -27.06
CA GLY A 104 -50.43 -16.63 -28.14
C GLY A 104 -49.54 -17.09 -29.28
N GLN A 105 -50.14 -17.15 -30.46
CA GLN A 105 -49.51 -17.55 -31.72
C GLN A 105 -49.67 -16.43 -32.74
N GLY A 106 -48.66 -16.26 -33.58
CA GLY A 106 -48.69 -15.30 -34.69
C GLY A 106 -47.88 -15.79 -35.87
N THR A 107 -48.31 -15.42 -37.07
CA THR A 107 -47.60 -15.71 -38.32
C THR A 107 -47.20 -14.40 -38.97
N TYR A 108 -45.92 -14.28 -39.28
CA TYR A 108 -45.35 -13.17 -40.04
C TYR A 108 -45.02 -13.65 -41.46
N ARG A 109 -45.29 -12.82 -42.47
CA ARG A 109 -44.83 -13.07 -43.85
C ARG A 109 -44.18 -11.84 -44.44
N LEU A 110 -43.04 -12.05 -45.11
CA LEU A 110 -42.36 -11.04 -45.89
C LEU A 110 -41.93 -11.63 -47.24
N LYS A 111 -42.28 -10.91 -48.29
CA LYS A 111 -41.79 -11.18 -49.65
C LYS A 111 -40.60 -10.28 -49.93
N VAL A 112 -39.45 -10.88 -50.17
CA VAL A 112 -38.21 -10.16 -50.42
C VAL A 112 -37.78 -10.38 -51.87
N LYS A 113 -37.48 -9.31 -52.58
CA LYS A 113 -36.89 -9.34 -53.91
C LYS A 113 -35.45 -8.85 -53.83
N PHE A 114 -34.52 -9.49 -54.52
CA PHE A 114 -33.11 -9.13 -54.57
C PHE A 114 -32.53 -9.47 -55.95
N GLU A 115 -31.31 -9.03 -56.25
CA GLU A 115 -30.69 -9.37 -57.52
C GLU A 115 -30.37 -10.89 -57.61
N PRO A 116 -30.74 -11.58 -58.71
CA PRO A 116 -30.50 -13.03 -58.86
C PRO A 116 -29.01 -13.43 -58.87
N ASN A 117 -28.10 -12.47 -59.04
CA ASN A 117 -26.67 -12.70 -59.19
C ASN A 117 -25.96 -12.98 -57.86
N PHE A 118 -26.62 -12.75 -56.72
CA PHE A 118 -26.05 -12.97 -55.40
C PHE A 118 -26.59 -14.26 -54.79
N GLU A 119 -25.70 -15.04 -54.17
CA GLU A 119 -26.09 -16.24 -53.43
C GLU A 119 -26.69 -15.85 -52.08
N VAL A 120 -27.99 -15.56 -52.08
CA VAL A 120 -28.76 -15.24 -50.88
C VAL A 120 -29.50 -16.50 -50.42
N ASN A 121 -28.96 -17.14 -49.39
CA ASN A 121 -29.35 -18.50 -49.01
C ASN A 121 -29.37 -18.74 -47.49
N SER A 122 -29.18 -17.71 -46.66
CA SER A 122 -29.19 -17.85 -45.21
C SER A 122 -29.88 -16.70 -44.50
N LEU A 123 -30.52 -17.03 -43.37
CA LEU A 123 -31.14 -16.07 -42.47
C LEU A 123 -30.43 -16.12 -41.12
N TYR A 124 -30.36 -15.00 -40.42
CA TYR A 124 -30.06 -14.93 -39.00
C TYR A 124 -31.24 -14.37 -38.23
N ILE A 125 -31.78 -15.17 -37.31
CA ILE A 125 -32.93 -14.81 -36.47
C ILE A 125 -32.52 -15.03 -35.01
N SER A 126 -32.58 -13.99 -34.19
CA SER A 126 -32.22 -14.06 -32.76
C SER A 126 -33.38 -13.62 -31.88
N GLY A 127 -33.25 -13.75 -30.54
CA GLY A 127 -34.24 -13.18 -29.61
C GLY A 127 -35.66 -13.73 -29.80
N VAL A 128 -35.79 -14.99 -30.19
CA VAL A 128 -37.11 -15.63 -30.38
C VAL A 128 -37.74 -15.92 -29.02
N LEU A 129 -38.90 -15.32 -28.77
CA LEU A 129 -39.68 -15.50 -27.53
C LEU A 129 -41.03 -16.15 -27.88
N SER A 130 -41.28 -17.45 -27.66
CA SER A 130 -40.41 -18.52 -27.14
C SER A 130 -39.96 -19.51 -28.23
N VAL A 131 -40.81 -19.75 -29.24
CA VAL A 131 -40.53 -20.67 -30.36
C VAL A 131 -40.82 -19.96 -31.68
N CYS A 132 -39.96 -20.19 -32.68
CA CYS A 132 -40.12 -19.74 -34.06
C CYS A 132 -39.86 -20.92 -34.98
N ARG A 133 -40.76 -21.15 -35.93
CA ARG A 133 -40.56 -22.01 -37.09
C ARG A 133 -40.45 -21.14 -38.32
N VAL A 134 -39.48 -21.45 -39.17
CA VAL A 134 -39.11 -20.67 -40.34
C VAL A 134 -39.43 -21.48 -41.59
N TRP A 135 -40.18 -20.85 -42.49
CA TRP A 135 -40.46 -21.36 -43.82
C TRP A 135 -39.92 -20.40 -44.86
N VAL A 136 -39.32 -20.94 -45.91
CA VAL A 136 -38.92 -20.15 -47.09
C VAL A 136 -39.42 -20.86 -48.34
N ASN A 137 -40.12 -20.12 -49.20
CA ASN A 137 -40.70 -20.63 -50.44
C ASN A 137 -41.54 -21.90 -50.24
N GLY A 138 -42.32 -21.95 -49.14
CA GLY A 138 -43.21 -23.08 -48.81
C GLY A 138 -42.54 -24.27 -48.11
N ASN A 139 -41.22 -24.27 -47.91
CA ASN A 139 -40.50 -25.36 -47.23
C ASN A 139 -40.08 -24.96 -45.80
N GLU A 140 -40.26 -25.85 -44.83
CA GLU A 140 -39.76 -25.65 -43.46
C GLU A 140 -38.25 -25.83 -43.44
N ILE A 141 -37.51 -24.78 -43.07
CA ILE A 141 -36.03 -24.77 -43.11
C ILE A 141 -35.40 -24.82 -41.72
N ALA A 142 -36.10 -24.35 -40.68
CA ALA A 142 -35.65 -24.50 -39.30
C ALA A 142 -36.78 -24.28 -38.29
N SER A 143 -36.54 -24.77 -37.07
CA SER A 143 -37.35 -24.45 -35.89
C SER A 143 -36.48 -24.28 -34.65
N SER A 144 -36.86 -23.34 -33.77
CA SER A 144 -36.24 -23.15 -32.45
C SER A 144 -36.86 -24.03 -31.36
N GLY A 145 -37.88 -24.83 -31.68
CA GLY A 145 -38.58 -25.69 -30.74
C GLY A 145 -39.81 -26.36 -31.33
N THR A 146 -40.78 -26.67 -30.47
CA THR A 146 -42.10 -27.16 -30.88
C THR A 146 -43.13 -26.07 -30.63
N ILE A 147 -43.80 -25.61 -31.69
CA ILE A 147 -44.94 -24.68 -31.58
C ILE A 147 -46.06 -25.38 -30.81
N GLY A 148 -46.49 -24.75 -29.72
CA GLY A 148 -47.58 -25.25 -28.87
C GLY A 148 -48.76 -24.29 -28.86
N LYS A 149 -49.92 -24.77 -28.39
CA LYS A 149 -51.14 -23.96 -28.20
C LYS A 149 -51.27 -23.42 -26.78
N ASN A 150 -50.39 -23.86 -25.90
CA ASN A 150 -50.34 -23.54 -24.49
C ASN A 150 -48.95 -23.91 -23.94
N LYS A 151 -48.70 -23.56 -22.69
CA LYS A 151 -47.43 -23.81 -22.00
C LYS A 151 -47.01 -25.29 -21.96
N GLN A 152 -47.97 -26.23 -21.96
CA GLN A 152 -47.67 -27.67 -21.87
C GLN A 152 -47.24 -28.27 -23.21
N SER A 153 -47.78 -27.76 -24.31
CA SER A 153 -47.52 -28.26 -25.67
C SER A 153 -46.38 -27.50 -26.37
N GLU A 154 -46.02 -26.31 -25.88
CA GLU A 154 -44.89 -25.54 -26.40
C GLU A 154 -43.58 -26.03 -25.78
N ILE A 155 -42.56 -26.28 -26.61
CA ILE A 155 -41.26 -26.76 -26.14
C ILE A 155 -40.15 -25.90 -26.73
N PRO A 156 -39.69 -24.84 -26.03
CA PRO A 156 -38.54 -24.03 -26.44
C PRO A 156 -37.23 -24.82 -26.34
N ARG A 157 -36.35 -24.70 -27.34
CA ARG A 157 -35.05 -25.42 -27.36
C ARG A 157 -33.86 -24.54 -27.75
N LYS A 158 -34.01 -23.66 -28.73
CA LYS A 158 -32.93 -22.80 -29.25
C LYS A 158 -33.25 -21.32 -29.04
N HIS A 159 -32.21 -20.51 -28.88
CA HIS A 159 -32.33 -19.05 -28.66
C HIS A 159 -32.11 -18.21 -29.92
N PHE A 160 -31.52 -18.80 -30.96
CA PHE A 160 -31.36 -18.20 -32.28
C PHE A 160 -31.43 -19.29 -33.36
N LEU A 161 -31.67 -18.88 -34.59
CA LEU A 161 -31.69 -19.72 -35.79
C LEU A 161 -30.80 -19.11 -36.86
N SER A 162 -30.08 -19.97 -37.57
CA SER A 162 -29.28 -19.61 -38.74
C SER A 162 -29.54 -20.59 -39.89
N PRO A 163 -30.79 -20.69 -40.40
CA PRO A 163 -31.09 -21.69 -41.41
C PRO A 163 -30.41 -21.36 -42.74
N ILE A 164 -30.17 -22.42 -43.51
CA ILE A 164 -29.74 -22.34 -44.90
C ILE A 164 -30.90 -22.87 -45.73
N PHE A 165 -31.21 -22.21 -46.84
CA PHE A 165 -32.24 -22.60 -47.78
C PHE A 165 -31.68 -22.59 -49.20
N PRO A 166 -32.26 -23.35 -50.15
CA PRO A 166 -31.80 -23.32 -51.54
C PRO A 166 -31.85 -21.89 -52.09
N SER A 167 -30.77 -21.43 -52.73
CA SER A 167 -30.69 -20.08 -53.29
C SER A 167 -31.92 -19.78 -54.14
N ALA A 168 -32.60 -18.70 -53.81
CA ALA A 168 -33.85 -18.35 -54.45
C ALA A 168 -33.56 -17.28 -55.52
N ASN A 169 -33.85 -17.57 -56.78
CA ASN A 169 -33.52 -16.72 -57.94
C ASN A 169 -34.13 -15.31 -57.84
N GLY A 170 -33.49 -14.41 -57.10
CA GLY A 170 -33.89 -13.03 -56.87
C GLY A 170 -35.18 -12.82 -56.05
N TYR A 171 -35.70 -13.86 -55.40
CA TYR A 171 -36.96 -13.79 -54.66
C TYR A 171 -37.05 -14.80 -53.52
N ALA A 172 -37.40 -14.35 -52.31
CA ALA A 172 -37.69 -15.22 -51.18
C ALA A 172 -39.03 -14.85 -50.51
N ASP A 173 -39.90 -15.85 -50.36
CA ASP A 173 -41.12 -15.74 -49.54
C ASP A 173 -40.86 -16.34 -48.17
N ILE A 174 -40.72 -15.48 -47.16
CA ILE A 174 -40.30 -15.85 -45.82
C ILE A 174 -41.53 -15.83 -44.90
N VAL A 175 -41.81 -16.95 -44.24
CA VAL A 175 -42.88 -17.06 -43.25
C VAL A 175 -42.31 -17.50 -41.91
N LEU A 176 -42.64 -16.76 -40.86
CA LEU A 176 -42.24 -17.04 -39.47
C LEU A 176 -43.49 -17.36 -38.66
N GLU A 177 -43.58 -18.58 -38.16
CA GLU A 177 -44.62 -18.97 -37.20
C GLU A 177 -44.03 -18.88 -35.80
N VAL A 178 -44.62 -18.04 -34.95
CA VAL A 178 -44.16 -17.85 -33.58
C VAL A 178 -45.21 -18.25 -32.57
N SER A 179 -44.76 -18.82 -31.44
CA SER A 179 -45.58 -19.04 -30.26
C SER A 179 -44.85 -18.61 -29.00
N ASN A 180 -45.60 -18.02 -28.07
CA ASN A 180 -45.06 -17.50 -26.82
C ASN A 180 -45.98 -17.82 -25.63
N PHE A 181 -45.83 -19.01 -25.07
CA PHE A 181 -46.51 -19.44 -23.84
C PHE A 181 -45.54 -19.60 -22.65
N HIS A 182 -44.24 -19.40 -22.85
CA HIS A 182 -43.23 -19.41 -21.79
C HIS A 182 -42.72 -18.02 -21.38
N ASN A 183 -43.02 -16.94 -22.13
CA ASN A 183 -42.67 -15.56 -21.73
C ASN A 183 -43.91 -14.69 -21.55
N GLU A 184 -43.75 -13.57 -20.84
CA GLU A 184 -44.83 -12.58 -20.68
C GLU A 184 -45.13 -11.86 -22.00
N GLU A 185 -44.09 -11.54 -22.78
CA GLU A 185 -44.18 -10.78 -24.02
C GLU A 185 -43.79 -11.65 -25.22
N GLY A 186 -44.64 -11.67 -26.25
CA GLY A 186 -44.41 -12.37 -27.51
C GLY A 186 -43.93 -11.42 -28.61
N GLY A 187 -43.67 -11.97 -29.79
CA GLY A 187 -43.13 -11.25 -30.93
C GLY A 187 -41.64 -11.50 -31.14
N ILE A 188 -41.05 -10.75 -32.07
CA ILE A 188 -39.63 -10.86 -32.44
C ILE A 188 -39.04 -9.47 -32.28
N ASN A 189 -38.27 -9.27 -31.20
CA ASN A 189 -37.68 -7.98 -30.86
C ASN A 189 -36.20 -7.86 -31.30
N SER A 190 -35.83 -8.54 -32.38
CA SER A 190 -34.48 -8.50 -32.93
C SER A 190 -34.54 -8.35 -34.45
N CYS A 191 -33.56 -7.64 -34.99
CA CYS A 191 -33.38 -7.54 -36.43
C CYS A 191 -33.12 -8.93 -37.03
N ILE A 192 -33.77 -9.22 -38.15
CA ILE A 192 -33.54 -10.43 -38.94
C ILE A 192 -32.63 -10.05 -40.10
N LEU A 193 -31.55 -10.80 -40.29
CA LEU A 193 -30.60 -10.57 -41.37
C LEU A 193 -30.76 -11.63 -42.46
N LEU A 194 -30.64 -11.21 -43.71
CA LEU A 194 -30.64 -12.05 -44.90
C LEU A 194 -29.32 -11.87 -45.64
N GLY A 195 -28.68 -12.95 -46.07
CA GLY A 195 -27.44 -12.89 -46.83
C GLY A 195 -26.97 -14.26 -47.30
N SER A 196 -25.71 -14.33 -47.75
CA SER A 196 -25.08 -15.62 -48.01
C SER A 196 -24.74 -16.32 -46.68
N ASN A 197 -24.66 -17.65 -46.72
CA ASN A 197 -24.26 -18.42 -45.54
C ASN A 197 -22.88 -17.98 -45.02
N GLU A 198 -21.94 -17.64 -45.91
CA GLU A 198 -20.61 -17.14 -45.50
C GLU A 198 -20.73 -15.84 -44.71
N GLN A 199 -21.48 -14.87 -45.21
CA GLN A 199 -21.67 -13.58 -44.52
C GLN A 199 -22.36 -13.74 -43.16
N ILE A 200 -23.37 -14.61 -43.08
CA ILE A 200 -24.05 -14.90 -41.81
C ILE A 200 -23.10 -15.61 -40.83
N GLN A 201 -22.29 -16.57 -41.31
CA GLN A 201 -21.26 -17.20 -40.47
C GLN A 201 -20.17 -16.23 -40.02
N ASP A 202 -19.81 -15.23 -40.83
CA ASP A 202 -18.85 -14.20 -40.46
C ASP A 202 -19.40 -13.29 -39.34
N VAL A 203 -20.65 -12.84 -39.46
CA VAL A 203 -21.33 -12.09 -38.38
C VAL A 203 -21.34 -12.89 -37.08
N LEU A 204 -21.68 -14.18 -37.15
CA LEU A 204 -21.65 -15.08 -35.99
C LEU A 204 -20.23 -15.26 -35.45
N SER A 205 -19.24 -15.48 -36.32
CA SER A 205 -17.85 -15.71 -35.94
C SER A 205 -17.25 -14.48 -35.27
N TYR A 206 -17.52 -13.28 -35.78
CA TYR A 206 -17.12 -12.02 -35.16
C TYR A 206 -17.67 -11.88 -33.74
N ARG A 207 -18.99 -12.11 -33.55
CA ARG A 207 -19.63 -12.07 -32.22
C ARG A 207 -19.07 -13.11 -31.25
N ARG A 208 -18.73 -14.30 -31.76
CA ARG A 208 -18.12 -15.38 -30.99
C ARG A 208 -16.68 -15.07 -30.57
N ILE A 209 -15.85 -14.58 -31.48
CA ILE A 209 -14.45 -14.24 -31.23
C ILE A 209 -14.36 -13.06 -30.25
N SER A 210 -15.13 -11.98 -30.50
CA SER A 210 -15.19 -10.83 -29.60
C SER A 210 -15.65 -11.22 -28.19
N GLY A 211 -16.73 -11.99 -28.07
CA GLY A 211 -17.21 -12.52 -26.80
C GLY A 211 -16.19 -13.41 -26.07
N ALA A 212 -15.47 -14.27 -26.80
CA ALA A 212 -14.45 -15.15 -26.23
C ALA A 212 -13.22 -14.38 -25.72
N ILE A 213 -12.71 -13.42 -26.50
CA ILE A 213 -11.58 -12.57 -26.11
C ILE A 213 -11.94 -11.81 -24.83
N LEU A 214 -13.10 -11.17 -24.81
CA LEU A 214 -13.51 -10.36 -23.67
C LEU A 214 -13.77 -11.20 -22.42
N SER A 215 -14.46 -12.33 -22.56
CA SER A 215 -14.66 -13.28 -21.44
C SER A 215 -13.32 -13.77 -20.90
N GLY A 216 -12.36 -14.05 -21.79
CA GLY A 216 -11.00 -14.45 -21.42
C GLY A 216 -10.27 -13.38 -20.60
N VAL A 217 -10.34 -12.10 -21.02
CA VAL A 217 -9.78 -10.99 -20.24
C VAL A 217 -10.46 -10.87 -18.88
N LEU A 218 -11.80 -10.88 -18.83
CA LEU A 218 -12.57 -10.78 -17.59
C LEU A 218 -12.23 -11.93 -16.63
N PHE A 219 -12.08 -13.14 -17.16
CA PHE A 219 -11.68 -14.32 -16.41
C PHE A 219 -10.28 -14.17 -15.81
N ILE A 220 -9.29 -13.83 -16.64
CA ILE A 220 -7.89 -13.66 -16.19
C ILE A 220 -7.79 -12.54 -15.15
N MET A 221 -8.46 -11.41 -15.38
CA MET A 221 -8.47 -10.29 -14.42
C MET A 221 -9.19 -10.67 -13.12
N GLY A 222 -10.30 -11.39 -13.20
CA GLY A 222 -10.99 -11.94 -12.05
C GLY A 222 -10.07 -12.83 -11.20
N LEU A 223 -9.41 -13.81 -11.83
CA LEU A 223 -8.46 -14.70 -11.16
C LEU A 223 -7.26 -13.95 -10.59
N TYR A 224 -6.68 -13.01 -11.35
CA TYR A 224 -5.55 -12.19 -10.91
C TYR A 224 -5.85 -11.45 -9.61
N HIS A 225 -7.00 -10.77 -9.53
CA HIS A 225 -7.39 -10.04 -8.33
C HIS A 225 -7.74 -10.98 -7.16
N LEU A 226 -8.32 -12.15 -7.42
CA LEU A 226 -8.53 -13.16 -6.38
C LEU A 226 -7.21 -13.71 -5.83
N ILE A 227 -6.20 -13.96 -6.68
CA ILE A 227 -4.86 -14.38 -6.25
C ILE A 227 -4.21 -13.31 -5.38
N ILE A 228 -4.27 -12.03 -5.78
CA ILE A 228 -3.76 -10.92 -4.97
C ILE A 228 -4.47 -10.86 -3.61
N PHE A 229 -5.78 -11.07 -3.58
CA PHE A 229 -6.52 -11.14 -2.33
C PHE A 229 -6.08 -12.32 -1.45
N LEU A 230 -5.84 -13.50 -2.03
CA LEU A 230 -5.37 -14.67 -1.29
C LEU A 230 -3.98 -14.43 -0.67
N VAL A 231 -3.08 -13.78 -1.41
CA VAL A 231 -1.75 -13.39 -0.92
C VAL A 231 -1.85 -12.29 0.15
N ARG A 232 -2.76 -11.32 -0.01
CA ARG A 232 -2.95 -10.20 0.91
C ARG A 232 -4.41 -9.99 1.26
N ARG A 233 -4.89 -10.78 2.24
CA ARG A 233 -6.30 -10.77 2.69
C ARG A 233 -6.76 -9.47 3.35
N SER A 234 -5.84 -8.55 3.67
CA SER A 234 -6.17 -7.22 4.18
C SER A 234 -6.80 -6.31 3.11
N ASN A 235 -6.55 -6.56 1.82
CA ASN A 235 -7.06 -5.74 0.71
C ASN A 235 -8.35 -6.34 0.14
N LYS A 236 -9.46 -6.17 0.87
CA LYS A 236 -10.78 -6.72 0.49
C LYS A 236 -11.31 -6.16 -0.83
N GLU A 237 -10.84 -5.00 -1.28
CA GLU A 237 -11.21 -4.43 -2.57
C GLU A 237 -10.93 -5.38 -3.75
N ASN A 238 -9.84 -6.15 -3.67
CA ASN A 238 -9.47 -7.11 -4.72
C ASN A 238 -10.40 -8.33 -4.75
N LEU A 239 -10.96 -8.75 -3.61
CA LEU A 239 -11.97 -9.80 -3.58
C LEU A 239 -13.23 -9.36 -4.32
N TYR A 240 -13.77 -8.20 -3.96
CA TYR A 240 -15.02 -7.71 -4.54
C TYR A 240 -14.88 -7.41 -6.04
N PHE A 241 -13.76 -6.82 -6.44
CA PHE A 241 -13.47 -6.56 -7.85
C PHE A 241 -13.24 -7.85 -8.65
N GLY A 242 -12.48 -8.81 -8.10
CA GLY A 242 -12.25 -10.09 -8.76
C GLY A 242 -13.55 -10.86 -8.98
N LEU A 243 -14.41 -10.92 -7.95
CA LEU A 243 -15.75 -11.50 -8.08
C LEU A 243 -16.62 -10.75 -9.09
N PHE A 244 -16.59 -9.42 -9.10
CA PHE A 244 -17.30 -8.61 -10.09
C PHE A 244 -16.89 -8.95 -11.51
N CYS A 245 -15.58 -9.07 -11.78
CA CYS A 245 -15.06 -9.48 -13.10
C CYS A 245 -15.55 -10.89 -13.48
N LEU A 246 -15.58 -11.84 -12.54
CA LEU A 246 -16.08 -13.19 -12.80
C LEU A 246 -17.59 -13.22 -13.08
N VAL A 247 -18.39 -12.41 -12.39
CA VAL A 247 -19.83 -12.28 -12.68
C VAL A 247 -20.05 -11.72 -14.09
N TRP A 248 -19.29 -10.70 -14.48
CA TRP A 248 -19.33 -10.16 -15.85
C TRP A 248 -18.81 -11.15 -16.90
N CYS A 249 -17.82 -11.96 -16.56
CA CYS A 249 -17.36 -13.06 -17.42
C CYS A 249 -18.50 -14.05 -17.68
N ILE A 250 -19.19 -14.50 -16.63
CA ILE A 250 -20.37 -15.37 -16.74
C ILE A 250 -21.43 -14.69 -17.63
N THR A 251 -21.74 -13.42 -17.38
CA THR A 251 -22.71 -12.65 -18.19
C THR A 251 -22.35 -12.69 -19.68
N THR A 252 -21.08 -12.46 -20.01
CA THR A 252 -20.59 -12.44 -21.39
C THR A 252 -20.66 -13.81 -22.06
N ILE A 253 -20.37 -14.88 -21.30
CA ILE A 253 -20.44 -16.27 -21.76
C ILE A 253 -21.87 -16.70 -22.09
N PHE A 254 -22.86 -16.23 -21.32
CA PHE A 254 -24.27 -16.58 -21.52
C PHE A 254 -25.03 -15.59 -22.40
N ASN A 255 -24.47 -14.43 -22.74
CA ASN A 255 -25.15 -13.40 -23.53
C ASN A 255 -25.59 -13.91 -24.92
N PRO A 256 -26.90 -13.93 -25.27
CA PRO A 256 -27.43 -14.59 -26.47
C PRO A 256 -26.74 -14.32 -27.82
N PRO A 257 -26.29 -13.10 -28.14
CA PRO A 257 -25.57 -12.83 -29.39
C PRO A 257 -24.15 -13.40 -29.41
N SER A 258 -23.51 -13.56 -28.24
CA SER A 258 -22.11 -13.98 -28.08
C SER A 258 -21.93 -15.32 -27.36
N ALA A 259 -23.01 -16.04 -27.02
CA ALA A 259 -23.06 -17.26 -26.19
C ALA A 259 -22.42 -18.50 -26.83
N PHE A 260 -21.22 -18.31 -27.36
CA PHE A 260 -20.44 -19.21 -28.20
C PHE A 260 -20.03 -20.50 -27.50
N LEU A 261 -19.68 -20.42 -26.21
CA LEU A 261 -19.08 -21.53 -25.49
C LEU A 261 -20.14 -22.48 -24.90
N VAL A 262 -21.23 -21.95 -24.38
CA VAL A 262 -22.26 -22.75 -23.70
C VAL A 262 -22.92 -23.69 -24.70
N THR A 263 -23.35 -23.20 -25.87
CA THR A 263 -24.09 -24.03 -26.83
C THR A 263 -23.27 -25.16 -27.46
N LYS A 264 -21.93 -25.09 -27.41
CA LYS A 264 -21.04 -26.12 -28.00
C LYS A 264 -20.54 -27.14 -26.98
N PHE A 265 -20.31 -26.72 -25.73
CA PHE A 265 -19.70 -27.57 -24.69
C PHE A 265 -20.67 -27.99 -23.58
N ILE A 266 -21.81 -27.29 -23.42
CA ILE A 266 -22.75 -27.51 -22.33
C ILE A 266 -24.17 -27.68 -22.89
N THR A 267 -24.75 -28.87 -22.73
CA THR A 267 -26.19 -29.04 -22.94
C THR A 267 -26.91 -28.49 -21.71
N MET A 268 -27.61 -27.38 -21.86
CA MET A 268 -28.35 -26.73 -20.77
C MET A 268 -29.81 -26.58 -21.14
N ASP A 269 -30.71 -26.83 -20.17
CA ASP A 269 -32.13 -26.60 -20.36
C ASP A 269 -32.40 -25.11 -20.65
N TRP A 270 -33.32 -24.85 -21.58
CA TRP A 270 -33.70 -23.49 -22.00
C TRP A 270 -34.03 -22.58 -20.80
N SER A 271 -34.74 -23.11 -19.80
CA SER A 271 -35.09 -22.37 -18.58
C SER A 271 -33.86 -21.96 -17.76
N TRP A 272 -32.89 -22.86 -17.60
CA TRP A 272 -31.64 -22.55 -16.90
C TRP A 272 -30.82 -21.52 -17.67
N TYR A 273 -30.84 -21.57 -19.01
CA TYR A 273 -30.15 -20.58 -19.84
C TYR A 273 -30.68 -19.17 -19.61
N ILE A 274 -32.00 -19.00 -19.56
CA ILE A 274 -32.62 -17.72 -19.23
C ILE A 274 -32.21 -17.28 -17.80
N LYS A 275 -32.21 -18.18 -16.82
CA LYS A 275 -31.73 -17.86 -15.46
C LYS A 275 -30.27 -17.40 -15.45
N ALA A 276 -29.39 -18.07 -16.19
CA ALA A 276 -27.98 -17.70 -16.29
C ALA A 276 -27.78 -16.30 -16.90
N CYS A 277 -28.66 -15.88 -17.80
CA CYS A 277 -28.67 -14.52 -18.34
C CYS A 277 -29.18 -13.47 -17.33
N LEU A 278 -30.14 -13.84 -16.46
CA LEU A 278 -30.83 -12.89 -15.58
C LEU A 278 -30.27 -12.79 -14.16
N LEU A 279 -29.57 -13.81 -13.66
CA LEU A 279 -28.98 -13.82 -12.32
C LEU A 279 -27.82 -12.83 -12.10
N PRO A 280 -26.88 -12.62 -13.06
CA PRO A 280 -25.68 -11.83 -12.83
C PRO A 280 -25.89 -10.40 -12.31
N PRO A 281 -26.87 -9.60 -12.81
CA PRO A 281 -27.15 -8.27 -12.27
C PRO A 281 -27.41 -8.27 -10.76
N GLY A 282 -28.08 -9.30 -10.25
CA GLY A 282 -28.37 -9.50 -8.83
C GLY A 282 -27.12 -9.53 -7.93
N ILE A 283 -25.98 -9.92 -8.50
CA ILE A 283 -24.69 -10.05 -7.80
C ILE A 283 -23.75 -8.89 -8.17
N ALA A 284 -23.72 -8.50 -9.45
CA ALA A 284 -22.79 -7.50 -9.97
C ALA A 284 -22.96 -6.12 -9.31
N ILE A 285 -24.21 -5.65 -9.16
CA ILE A 285 -24.50 -4.31 -8.60
C ILE A 285 -24.08 -4.22 -7.12
N PRO A 286 -24.47 -5.17 -6.24
CA PRO A 286 -23.96 -5.17 -4.87
C PRO A 286 -22.43 -5.24 -4.80
N LEU A 287 -21.78 -6.08 -5.61
CA LEU A 287 -20.32 -6.18 -5.62
C LEU A 287 -19.66 -4.87 -6.02
N LEU A 288 -20.19 -4.17 -7.02
CA LEU A 288 -19.66 -2.88 -7.47
C LEU A 288 -19.76 -1.81 -6.38
N LEU A 289 -20.89 -1.74 -5.66
CA LEU A 289 -21.07 -0.81 -4.53
C LEU A 289 -20.16 -1.14 -3.35
N ILE A 290 -20.05 -2.43 -2.99
CA ILE A 290 -19.18 -2.88 -1.90
C ILE A 290 -17.72 -2.59 -2.25
N PHE A 291 -17.32 -2.88 -3.49
CA PHE A 291 -16.00 -2.54 -4.03
C PHE A 291 -15.71 -1.04 -3.89
N TYR A 292 -16.62 -0.19 -4.35
CA TYR A 292 -16.44 1.26 -4.28
C TYR A 292 -16.31 1.75 -2.83
N HIS A 293 -17.14 1.26 -1.91
CA HIS A 293 -17.06 1.61 -0.49
C HIS A 293 -15.82 1.04 0.21
N SER A 294 -15.23 -0.05 -0.31
CA SER A 294 -13.94 -0.57 0.15
C SER A 294 -12.78 0.34 -0.27
N LEU A 295 -12.87 0.98 -1.43
CA LEU A 295 -11.89 1.96 -1.89
C LEU A 295 -12.06 3.32 -1.20
N PHE A 296 -13.30 3.78 -1.08
CA PHE A 296 -13.64 5.09 -0.55
C PHE A 296 -14.72 4.95 0.52
N PRO A 297 -14.36 4.71 1.79
CA PRO A 297 -15.33 4.57 2.87
C PRO A 297 -16.27 5.78 2.97
N LYS A 298 -17.58 5.50 3.07
CA LYS A 298 -18.66 6.51 3.20
C LYS A 298 -19.43 6.29 4.49
N LYS A 299 -19.95 7.38 5.07
CA LYS A 299 -20.74 7.36 6.32
C LYS A 299 -21.88 6.35 6.29
N TYR A 300 -22.65 6.33 5.20
CA TYR A 300 -23.80 5.43 5.02
C TYR A 300 -23.49 4.20 4.14
N GLY A 301 -22.22 3.96 3.79
CA GLY A 301 -21.85 2.93 2.82
C GLY A 301 -22.24 1.51 3.24
N LYS A 302 -22.17 1.18 4.54
CA LYS A 302 -22.57 -0.13 5.06
C LYS A 302 -24.07 -0.39 4.88
N ILE A 303 -24.91 0.62 5.14
CA ILE A 303 -26.37 0.52 5.02
C ILE A 303 -26.71 0.33 3.54
N ILE A 304 -26.12 1.14 2.66
CA ILE A 304 -26.33 1.06 1.22
C ILE A 304 -25.93 -0.30 0.67
N ASN A 305 -24.75 -0.80 1.05
CA ASN A 305 -24.31 -2.14 0.66
C ASN A 305 -25.31 -3.21 1.11
N TRP A 306 -25.73 -3.18 2.37
CA TRP A 306 -26.69 -4.15 2.89
C TRP A 306 -28.05 -4.06 2.16
N THR A 307 -28.57 -2.86 1.91
CA THR A 307 -29.83 -2.65 1.19
C THR A 307 -29.77 -3.23 -0.22
N TYR A 308 -28.77 -2.89 -1.02
CA TYR A 308 -28.67 -3.41 -2.39
C TYR A 308 -28.30 -4.90 -2.43
N SER A 309 -27.52 -5.41 -1.47
CA SER A 309 -27.30 -6.85 -1.32
C SER A 309 -28.59 -7.60 -0.97
N ALA A 310 -29.44 -7.05 -0.09
CA ALA A 310 -30.72 -7.65 0.24
C ALA A 310 -31.67 -7.66 -0.97
N LEU A 311 -31.80 -6.53 -1.67
CA LEU A 311 -32.61 -6.42 -2.89
C LEU A 311 -32.10 -7.36 -4.01
N GLY A 312 -30.79 -7.43 -4.21
CA GLY A 312 -30.16 -8.37 -5.14
C GLY A 312 -30.39 -9.83 -4.76
N GLY A 313 -30.27 -10.16 -3.48
CA GLY A 313 -30.56 -11.50 -2.95
C GLY A 313 -32.02 -11.91 -3.13
N LEU A 314 -32.97 -11.00 -2.87
CA LEU A 314 -34.40 -11.23 -3.10
C LEU A 314 -34.69 -11.45 -4.59
N TYR A 315 -34.08 -10.65 -5.47
CA TYR A 315 -34.18 -10.80 -6.92
C TYR A 315 -33.66 -12.17 -7.38
N ILE A 316 -32.46 -12.58 -6.95
CA ILE A 316 -31.88 -13.88 -7.28
C ILE A 316 -32.78 -15.02 -6.81
N MET A 317 -33.24 -14.96 -5.56
CA MET A 317 -34.14 -15.97 -5.01
C MET A 317 -35.43 -16.09 -5.82
N TYR A 318 -35.99 -14.96 -6.26
CA TYR A 318 -37.16 -14.96 -7.13
C TYR A 318 -36.88 -15.65 -8.47
N ILE A 319 -35.81 -15.28 -9.17
CA ILE A 319 -35.45 -15.87 -10.48
C ILE A 319 -35.19 -17.39 -10.37
N LEU A 320 -34.62 -17.85 -9.27
CA LEU A 320 -34.35 -19.28 -9.06
C LEU A 320 -35.64 -20.11 -8.93
N VAL A 321 -36.66 -19.58 -8.26
CA VAL A 321 -37.91 -20.30 -7.95
C VAL A 321 -38.99 -20.08 -9.02
N ALA A 322 -39.10 -18.85 -9.54
CA ALA A 322 -40.16 -18.48 -10.47
C ALA A 322 -39.95 -19.11 -11.86
N PRO A 323 -41.04 -19.38 -12.61
CA PRO A 323 -40.96 -19.77 -14.01
C PRO A 323 -40.67 -18.56 -14.93
N PRO A 324 -40.10 -18.76 -16.13
CA PRO A 324 -39.71 -17.67 -17.04
C PRO A 324 -40.79 -16.62 -17.36
N ILE A 325 -42.04 -17.06 -17.45
CA ILE A 325 -43.19 -16.19 -17.71
C ILE A 325 -43.42 -15.11 -16.64
N ALA A 326 -42.89 -15.29 -15.44
CA ALA A 326 -43.07 -14.38 -14.31
C ALA A 326 -41.88 -13.41 -14.15
N TYR A 327 -40.80 -13.56 -14.93
CA TYR A 327 -39.59 -12.77 -14.75
C TYR A 327 -39.76 -11.29 -15.11
N SER A 328 -40.52 -10.97 -16.15
CA SER A 328 -40.54 -9.64 -16.77
C SER A 328 -40.83 -8.51 -15.77
N ALA A 329 -41.93 -8.58 -15.02
CA ALA A 329 -42.27 -7.54 -14.03
C ALA A 329 -41.18 -7.34 -12.96
N VAL A 330 -40.57 -8.43 -12.48
CA VAL A 330 -39.51 -8.37 -11.45
C VAL A 330 -38.18 -7.91 -12.05
N ALA A 331 -37.84 -8.33 -13.27
CA ALA A 331 -36.66 -7.90 -13.99
C ALA A 331 -36.71 -6.39 -14.27
N VAL A 332 -37.85 -5.86 -14.73
CA VAL A 332 -38.06 -4.41 -14.92
C VAL A 332 -37.98 -3.65 -13.60
N SER A 333 -38.59 -4.18 -12.53
CA SER A 333 -38.51 -3.56 -11.21
C SER A 333 -37.06 -3.50 -10.70
N TYR A 334 -36.32 -4.60 -10.87
CA TYR A 334 -34.92 -4.68 -10.48
C TYR A 334 -34.02 -3.80 -11.36
N PHE A 335 -34.34 -3.67 -12.65
CA PHE A 335 -33.69 -2.71 -13.54
C PHE A 335 -33.85 -1.28 -13.00
N ILE A 336 -35.05 -0.85 -12.62
CA ILE A 336 -35.23 0.49 -12.02
C ILE A 336 -34.41 0.65 -10.73
N ILE A 337 -34.41 -0.38 -9.87
CA ILE A 337 -33.58 -0.40 -8.65
C ILE A 337 -32.10 -0.27 -8.99
N SER A 338 -31.58 -0.97 -10.00
CA SER A 338 -30.18 -0.89 -10.41
C SER A 338 -29.80 0.52 -10.88
N ARG A 339 -30.69 1.20 -11.61
CA ARG A 339 -30.46 2.59 -12.04
C ARG A 339 -30.25 3.52 -10.85
N THR A 340 -30.98 3.33 -9.74
CA THR A 340 -30.77 4.12 -8.52
C THR A 340 -29.40 3.86 -7.89
N ALA A 341 -28.90 2.62 -7.94
CA ALA A 341 -27.55 2.29 -7.48
C ALA A 341 -26.47 2.96 -8.33
N TYR A 342 -26.62 2.93 -9.66
CA TYR A 342 -25.70 3.62 -10.56
C TYR A 342 -25.71 5.13 -10.35
N LEU A 343 -26.90 5.74 -10.19
CA LEU A 343 -27.00 7.17 -9.89
C LEU A 343 -26.28 7.51 -8.58
N TYR A 344 -26.49 6.72 -7.51
CA TYR A 344 -25.75 6.87 -6.26
C TYR A 344 -24.23 6.71 -6.46
N LEU A 345 -23.81 5.70 -7.20
CA LEU A 345 -22.40 5.43 -7.47
C LEU A 345 -21.73 6.58 -8.23
N PHE A 346 -22.34 7.05 -9.32
CA PHE A 346 -21.81 8.16 -10.12
C PHE A 346 -21.80 9.48 -9.35
N THR A 347 -22.87 9.80 -8.61
CA THR A 347 -22.90 11.03 -7.80
C THR A 347 -21.84 11.01 -6.71
N THR A 348 -21.66 9.89 -6.00
CA THR A 348 -20.63 9.77 -4.97
C THR A 348 -19.22 9.74 -5.54
N PHE A 349 -19.02 9.21 -6.75
CA PHE A 349 -17.76 9.28 -7.49
C PHE A 349 -17.41 10.73 -7.86
N LEU A 350 -18.36 11.46 -8.45
CA LEU A 350 -18.19 12.88 -8.79
C LEU A 350 -17.83 13.70 -7.55
N VAL A 351 -18.51 13.50 -6.42
CA VAL A 351 -18.18 14.17 -5.15
C VAL A 351 -16.75 13.87 -4.71
N ASP A 352 -16.28 12.63 -4.83
CA ASP A 352 -14.91 12.26 -4.45
C ASP A 352 -13.86 12.83 -5.41
N LEU A 353 -14.22 12.96 -6.70
CA LEU A 353 -13.40 13.60 -7.72
C LEU A 353 -13.25 15.10 -7.43
N PHE A 354 -14.37 15.81 -7.16
CA PHE A 354 -14.36 17.24 -6.83
C PHE A 354 -13.66 17.55 -5.51
N ARG A 355 -13.76 16.64 -4.52
CA ARG A 355 -13.02 16.76 -3.25
C ARG A 355 -11.53 16.43 -3.38
N GLY A 356 -11.06 16.05 -4.56
CA GLY A 356 -9.64 15.79 -4.83
C GLY A 356 -9.08 14.62 -4.02
N LYS A 357 -9.89 13.58 -3.76
CA LYS A 357 -9.40 12.38 -3.07
C LYS A 357 -8.24 11.76 -3.85
N LYS A 358 -7.18 11.38 -3.13
CA LYS A 358 -5.95 10.84 -3.73
C LYS A 358 -6.25 9.62 -4.62
N GLY A 359 -5.70 9.64 -5.83
CA GLY A 359 -5.83 8.56 -6.81
C GLY A 359 -7.17 8.48 -7.56
N VAL A 360 -8.26 9.13 -7.10
CA VAL A 360 -9.61 8.98 -7.70
C VAL A 360 -9.63 9.32 -9.20
N ILE A 361 -8.82 10.27 -9.64
CA ILE A 361 -8.74 10.68 -11.05
C ILE A 361 -8.39 9.53 -11.99
N PHE A 362 -7.60 8.54 -11.53
CA PHE A 362 -7.22 7.39 -12.36
C PHE A 362 -8.41 6.46 -12.66
N LEU A 363 -9.48 6.54 -11.87
CA LEU A 363 -10.72 5.79 -12.13
C LEU A 363 -11.65 6.52 -13.12
N ALA A 364 -11.42 7.79 -13.43
CA ALA A 364 -12.35 8.61 -14.23
C ALA A 364 -12.66 8.04 -15.62
N PRO A 365 -11.68 7.57 -16.43
CA PRO A 365 -11.99 7.00 -17.74
C PRO A 365 -12.91 5.80 -17.64
N GLY A 366 -12.67 4.94 -16.64
CA GLY A 366 -13.50 3.78 -16.35
C GLY A 366 -14.93 4.14 -15.98
N TYR A 367 -15.13 5.12 -15.09
CA TYR A 367 -16.46 5.56 -14.69
C TYR A 367 -17.22 6.26 -15.84
N VAL A 368 -16.52 7.00 -16.70
CA VAL A 368 -17.13 7.60 -17.90
C VAL A 368 -17.55 6.50 -18.89
N ALA A 369 -16.69 5.51 -19.12
CA ALA A 369 -17.00 4.40 -19.99
C ALA A 369 -18.18 3.57 -19.46
N LEU A 370 -18.24 3.30 -18.16
CA LEU A 370 -19.41 2.69 -17.52
C LEU A 370 -20.67 3.56 -17.68
N ALA A 371 -20.59 4.87 -17.42
CA ALA A 371 -21.75 5.75 -17.58
C ALA A 371 -22.28 5.76 -19.01
N TYR A 372 -21.39 5.73 -20.01
CA TYR A 372 -21.76 5.63 -21.42
C TYR A 372 -22.37 4.27 -21.75
N SER A 373 -21.77 3.17 -21.28
CA SER A 373 -22.35 1.81 -21.39
C SER A 373 -23.77 1.73 -20.85
N GLU A 374 -24.02 2.29 -19.67
CA GLU A 374 -25.36 2.29 -19.07
C GLU A 374 -26.33 3.19 -19.85
N LEU A 375 -25.85 4.29 -20.44
CA LEU A 375 -26.67 5.14 -21.30
C LEU A 375 -27.04 4.42 -22.61
N ASP A 376 -26.08 3.73 -23.24
CA ASP A 376 -26.27 2.91 -24.44
C ASP A 376 -27.36 1.85 -24.20
N GLU A 377 -27.26 1.10 -23.09
CA GLU A 377 -28.28 0.12 -22.69
C GLU A 377 -29.65 0.76 -22.45
N ILE A 378 -29.73 1.91 -21.76
CA ILE A 378 -31.00 2.60 -21.53
C ILE A 378 -31.66 3.02 -22.86
N LEU A 379 -30.88 3.55 -23.81
CA LEU A 379 -31.40 3.96 -25.10
C LEU A 379 -31.90 2.77 -25.91
N PHE A 380 -31.22 1.63 -25.82
CA PHE A 380 -31.66 0.38 -26.44
C PHE A 380 -32.95 -0.15 -25.80
N ASP A 381 -33.03 -0.19 -24.47
CA ASP A 381 -34.22 -0.63 -23.74
C ASP A 381 -35.45 0.26 -24.01
N LEU A 382 -35.22 1.56 -24.26
CA LEU A 382 -36.26 2.52 -24.68
C LEU A 382 -36.61 2.42 -26.18
N ASN A 383 -36.00 1.50 -26.93
CA ASN A 383 -36.12 1.34 -28.39
C ASN A 383 -35.78 2.61 -29.19
N ILE A 384 -34.87 3.45 -28.68
CA ILE A 384 -34.39 4.65 -29.38
C ILE A 384 -33.28 4.27 -30.36
N ILE A 385 -32.44 3.29 -30.00
CA ILE A 385 -31.38 2.72 -30.84
C ILE A 385 -31.62 1.24 -31.07
N SER A 386 -31.15 0.72 -32.20
CA SER A 386 -31.40 -0.67 -32.63
C SER A 386 -30.47 -1.71 -31.99
N SER A 387 -29.39 -1.28 -31.33
CA SER A 387 -28.41 -2.17 -30.70
C SER A 387 -27.68 -1.47 -29.55
N ALA A 388 -27.47 -2.17 -28.43
CA ALA A 388 -26.50 -1.78 -27.39
C ALA A 388 -25.34 -2.77 -27.40
N GLU A 389 -24.15 -2.28 -27.71
CA GLU A 389 -22.93 -3.12 -27.80
C GLU A 389 -21.83 -2.64 -26.85
N PHE A 390 -22.00 -1.47 -26.20
CA PHE A 390 -20.91 -0.86 -25.44
C PHE A 390 -20.75 -1.36 -24.00
N GLY A 391 -21.73 -2.06 -23.44
CA GLY A 391 -21.70 -2.57 -22.05
C GLY A 391 -20.39 -3.27 -21.68
N LEU A 392 -20.00 -4.18 -22.56
CA LEU A 392 -18.81 -5.00 -22.48
C LEU A 392 -17.49 -4.22 -22.58
N TYR A 393 -17.43 -3.21 -23.45
CA TYR A 393 -16.26 -2.35 -23.62
C TYR A 393 -16.10 -1.39 -22.44
N GLY A 394 -17.18 -0.86 -21.89
CA GLY A 394 -17.12 0.00 -20.71
C GLY A 394 -16.60 -0.75 -19.48
N ALA A 395 -17.03 -1.99 -19.26
CA ALA A 395 -16.48 -2.85 -18.22
C ALA A 395 -14.96 -3.09 -18.42
N PHE A 396 -14.50 -3.34 -19.65
CA PHE A 396 -13.08 -3.50 -19.96
C PHE A 396 -12.26 -2.23 -19.67
N ILE A 397 -12.73 -1.06 -20.10
CA ILE A 397 -12.06 0.23 -19.84
C ILE A 397 -12.04 0.53 -18.33
N PHE A 398 -13.11 0.18 -17.61
CA PHE A 398 -13.16 0.27 -16.16
C PHE A 398 -12.11 -0.59 -15.48
N ILE A 399 -11.91 -1.81 -15.97
CA ILE A 399 -10.89 -2.71 -15.44
C ILE A 399 -9.49 -2.14 -15.62
N ILE A 400 -9.16 -1.65 -16.82
CA ILE A 400 -7.86 -1.01 -17.09
C ILE A 400 -7.65 0.20 -16.16
N SER A 401 -8.69 1.03 -16.01
CA SER A 401 -8.65 2.21 -15.13
C SER A 401 -8.39 1.82 -13.68
N TYR A 402 -9.01 0.73 -13.21
CA TYR A 402 -8.75 0.21 -11.87
C TYR A 402 -7.35 -0.36 -11.72
N SER A 403 -6.82 -1.08 -12.73
CA SER A 403 -5.44 -1.58 -12.71
C SER A 403 -4.45 -0.42 -12.57
N ILE A 404 -4.61 0.65 -13.34
CA ILE A 404 -3.77 1.87 -13.24
C ILE A 404 -3.89 2.48 -11.84
N PHE A 405 -5.10 2.65 -11.34
CA PHE A 405 -5.34 3.18 -9.99
C PHE A 405 -4.61 2.36 -8.91
N MET A 406 -4.67 1.02 -8.99
CA MET A 406 -3.99 0.14 -8.05
C MET A 406 -2.47 0.20 -8.17
N SER A 407 -1.93 0.26 -9.39
CA SER A 407 -0.49 0.42 -9.61
C SER A 407 0.03 1.73 -9.00
N VAL A 408 -0.70 2.83 -9.16
CA VAL A 408 -0.33 4.11 -8.52
C VAL A 408 -0.39 4.02 -7.01
N ARG A 409 -1.46 3.45 -6.43
CA ARG A 409 -1.55 3.25 -4.97
C ARG A 409 -0.42 2.37 -4.43
N PHE A 410 -0.02 1.34 -5.18
CA PHE A 410 1.08 0.47 -4.82
C PHE A 410 2.41 1.24 -4.83
N ALA A 411 2.69 2.00 -5.90
CA ALA A 411 3.89 2.84 -5.98
C ALA A 411 3.97 3.86 -4.83
N GLU A 412 2.85 4.51 -4.50
CA GLU A 412 2.79 5.44 -3.36
C GLU A 412 2.97 4.76 -2.00
N ALA A 413 2.51 3.51 -1.86
CA ALA A 413 2.73 2.73 -0.64
C ALA A 413 4.21 2.31 -0.53
N LEU A 414 4.82 1.86 -1.62
CA LEU A 414 6.23 1.48 -1.68
C LEU A 414 7.14 2.66 -1.37
N SER A 415 6.92 3.82 -2.01
CA SER A 415 7.69 5.03 -1.75
C SER A 415 7.57 5.51 -0.29
N ARG A 416 6.42 5.30 0.36
CA ARG A 416 6.26 5.56 1.81
C ARG A 416 7.08 4.59 2.66
N VAL A 417 7.10 3.31 2.30
CA VAL A 417 7.91 2.30 3.00
C VAL A 417 9.39 2.63 2.84
N GLU A 418 9.86 2.94 1.62
CA GLU A 418 11.24 3.36 1.37
C GLU A 418 11.62 4.61 2.17
N LYS A 419 10.75 5.62 2.20
CA LYS A 419 10.96 6.84 2.99
C LYS A 419 11.08 6.54 4.49
N ILE A 420 10.13 5.78 5.05
CA ILE A 420 10.14 5.42 6.47
C ILE A 420 11.35 4.55 6.81
N SER A 421 11.74 3.64 5.92
CA SER A 421 12.94 2.82 6.07
C SER A 421 14.20 3.68 6.09
N GLY A 422 14.31 4.65 5.19
CA GLY A 422 15.41 5.61 5.17
C GLY A 422 15.47 6.50 6.41
N GLU A 423 14.32 6.99 6.89
CA GLU A 423 14.23 7.75 8.14
C GLU A 423 14.65 6.89 9.36
N LEU A 424 14.24 5.62 9.39
CA LEU A 424 14.60 4.69 10.45
C LEU A 424 16.10 4.35 10.45
N GLU A 425 16.69 4.14 9.28
CA GLU A 425 18.14 3.91 9.15
C GLU A 425 18.94 5.13 9.59
N ALA A 426 18.52 6.34 9.19
CA ALA A 426 19.12 7.59 9.64
C ALA A 426 19.06 7.73 11.17
N GLN A 427 17.89 7.47 11.77
CA GLN A 427 17.71 7.53 13.22
C GLN A 427 18.60 6.52 13.96
N LYS A 428 18.70 5.27 13.47
CA LYS A 428 19.61 4.26 14.04
C LYS A 428 21.06 4.70 13.97
N LYS A 429 21.48 5.33 12.87
CA LYS A 429 22.85 5.82 12.70
C LYS A 429 23.19 6.94 13.67
N THR A 430 22.25 7.86 13.90
CA THR A 430 22.37 8.91 14.92
C THR A 430 22.45 8.32 16.34
N GLU A 431 21.58 7.36 16.67
CA GLU A 431 21.61 6.70 17.99
C GLU A 431 22.94 5.97 18.24
N GLN A 432 23.46 5.25 17.23
CA GLN A 432 24.77 4.61 17.31
C GLN A 432 25.91 5.63 17.46
N SER A 433 25.84 6.76 16.76
CA SER A 433 26.82 7.84 16.90
C SER A 433 26.82 8.42 18.31
N HIS A 434 25.64 8.67 18.90
CA HIS A 434 25.51 9.15 20.29
C HIS A 434 26.11 8.15 21.29
N LYS A 435 25.80 6.85 21.15
CA LYS A 435 26.39 5.79 21.98
C LYS A 435 27.92 5.73 21.86
N LEU A 436 28.46 5.86 20.64
CA LEU A 436 29.90 5.86 20.42
C LEU A 436 30.58 7.08 21.05
N ILE A 437 29.96 8.27 20.95
CA ILE A 437 30.43 9.49 21.60
C ILE A 437 30.44 9.30 23.12
N GLN A 438 29.37 8.78 23.72
CA GLN A 438 29.31 8.50 25.16
C GLN A 438 30.41 7.53 25.61
N ILE A 439 30.62 6.42 24.90
CA ILE A 439 31.70 5.47 25.20
C ILE A 439 33.07 6.14 25.08
N ARG A 440 33.28 6.99 24.06
CA ARG A 440 34.54 7.70 23.87
C ARG A 440 34.81 8.70 24.99
N LEU A 441 33.80 9.45 25.41
CA LEU A 441 33.89 10.40 26.53
C LEU A 441 34.19 9.66 27.85
N SER A 442 33.47 8.57 28.13
CA SER A 442 33.74 7.73 29.31
C SER A 442 35.18 7.20 29.30
N LYS A 443 35.66 6.68 28.17
CA LYS A 443 37.04 6.20 28.05
C LYS A 443 38.08 7.30 28.18
N MET A 444 37.81 8.51 27.68
CA MET A 444 38.68 9.66 27.88
C MET A 444 38.76 10.04 29.36
N LEU A 445 37.63 10.08 30.07
CA LEU A 445 37.60 10.35 31.51
C LEU A 445 38.28 9.25 32.34
N ASP A 446 38.20 7.99 31.91
CA ASP A 446 38.92 6.86 32.53
C ASP A 446 40.44 6.91 32.33
N SER A 447 40.94 7.67 31.35
CA SER A 447 42.37 7.89 31.15
C SER A 447 42.95 9.02 32.00
N VAL A 448 42.10 9.77 32.71
CA VAL A 448 42.55 10.83 33.62
C VAL A 448 43.01 10.21 34.94
N ASP A 449 44.20 10.57 35.40
CA ASP A 449 44.82 10.04 36.63
C ASP A 449 44.17 10.55 37.92
N ASP A 450 43.55 11.73 37.89
CA ASP A 450 42.80 12.24 39.03
C ASP A 450 41.48 11.46 39.22
N ALA A 451 41.10 11.20 40.48
CA ALA A 451 39.84 10.55 40.80
C ALA A 451 38.66 11.50 40.54
N ILE A 452 37.82 11.18 39.56
CA ILE A 452 36.67 11.99 39.17
C ILE A 452 35.37 11.26 39.54
N LEU A 453 34.47 11.99 40.18
CA LEU A 453 33.12 11.58 40.52
C LEU A 453 32.15 12.67 40.08
N ALA A 454 31.06 12.34 39.40
CA ALA A 454 30.01 13.30 39.08
C ALA A 454 28.69 12.92 39.76
N VAL A 455 27.94 13.95 40.18
CA VAL A 455 26.65 13.82 40.86
C VAL A 455 25.62 14.79 40.28
N ASN A 456 24.36 14.40 40.27
CA ASN A 456 23.26 15.24 39.79
C ASN A 456 22.79 16.28 40.84
N ARG A 457 21.76 17.07 40.53
CA ARG A 457 21.15 18.05 41.46
C ARG A 457 20.60 17.44 42.76
N LYS A 458 20.30 16.13 42.77
CA LYS A 458 19.84 15.38 43.95
C LYS A 458 20.99 14.70 44.69
N TYR A 459 22.24 14.98 44.31
CA TYR A 459 23.46 14.38 44.83
C TYR A 459 23.54 12.86 44.63
N GLU A 460 22.85 12.33 43.62
CA GLU A 460 22.99 10.94 43.21
C GLU A 460 24.18 10.82 42.26
N ILE A 461 25.01 9.81 42.48
CA ILE A 461 26.20 9.53 41.69
C ILE A 461 25.78 9.06 40.30
N ASN A 462 26.21 9.79 39.27
CA ASN A 462 25.90 9.47 37.87
C ASN A 462 27.13 8.97 37.09
N PHE A 463 28.35 9.18 37.61
CA PHE A 463 29.58 8.75 36.97
C PHE A 463 30.76 8.69 37.96
N SER A 464 31.65 7.71 37.78
CA SER A 464 32.99 7.69 38.39
C SER A 464 33.99 7.10 37.42
N ASN A 465 35.20 7.68 37.35
CA ASN A 465 36.25 7.18 36.48
C ASN A 465 37.09 6.07 37.14
N ARG A 466 37.94 5.42 36.35
CA ARG A 466 38.87 4.38 36.81
C ARG A 466 39.77 4.83 37.97
N ALA A 467 40.27 6.06 37.95
CA ALA A 467 41.12 6.58 39.03
C ALA A 467 40.37 6.66 40.37
N PHE A 468 39.08 7.01 40.37
CA PHE A 468 38.23 6.97 41.55
C PHE A 468 38.08 5.54 42.10
N THR A 469 37.87 4.56 41.22
CA THR A 469 37.82 3.14 41.59
C THR A 469 39.14 2.69 42.22
N ASN A 470 40.28 3.08 41.64
CA ASN A 470 41.60 2.74 42.18
C ASN A 470 41.84 3.40 43.55
N LEU A 471 41.37 4.64 43.74
CA LEU A 471 41.55 5.38 44.98
C LEU A 471 40.68 4.83 46.13
N THR A 472 39.41 4.52 45.84
CA THR A 472 38.40 4.20 46.87
C THR A 472 38.05 2.71 46.98
N GLY A 473 38.36 1.92 45.94
CA GLY A 473 37.97 0.51 45.83
C GLY A 473 36.52 0.28 45.39
N TYR A 474 35.72 1.32 45.17
CA TYR A 474 34.35 1.17 44.68
C TYR A 474 34.30 1.05 43.15
N HIS A 475 33.66 0.00 42.65
CA HIS A 475 33.36 -0.14 41.23
C HIS A 475 32.16 0.74 40.83
N THR A 476 32.27 1.42 39.69
CA THR A 476 31.25 2.33 39.15
C THR A 476 29.84 1.70 39.14
N GLU A 477 29.70 0.44 38.72
CA GLU A 477 28.41 -0.27 38.64
C GLU A 477 27.65 -0.32 39.98
N ASN A 478 28.37 -0.33 41.10
CA ASN A 478 27.77 -0.40 42.44
C ASN A 478 27.41 0.98 42.99
N LEU A 479 27.96 2.06 42.40
CA LEU A 479 27.79 3.43 42.88
C LEU A 479 26.68 4.20 42.15
N LEU A 480 26.40 3.85 40.89
CA LEU A 480 25.43 4.58 40.07
C LEU A 480 24.05 4.61 40.74
N GLY A 481 23.49 5.81 40.89
CA GLY A 481 22.20 6.06 41.53
C GLY A 481 22.23 6.06 43.06
N GLN A 482 23.37 5.78 43.71
CA GLN A 482 23.50 5.96 45.15
C GLN A 482 23.67 7.44 45.50
N GLN A 483 23.22 7.81 46.70
CA GLN A 483 23.44 9.14 47.26
C GLN A 483 24.92 9.35 47.59
N LEU A 484 25.48 10.51 47.25
CA LEU A 484 26.87 10.89 47.54
C LEU A 484 27.24 10.68 49.02
N THR A 485 26.28 10.87 49.92
CA THR A 485 26.47 10.66 51.36
C THR A 485 26.78 9.22 51.75
N SER A 486 26.52 8.21 50.89
CA SER A 486 26.80 6.80 51.19
C SER A 486 28.30 6.47 51.26
N ILE A 487 29.13 7.27 50.57
CA ILE A 487 30.58 7.07 50.49
C ILE A 487 31.38 8.04 51.40
N LEU A 488 30.70 8.95 52.10
CA LEU A 488 31.34 9.85 53.06
C LEU A 488 31.51 9.16 54.42
N SER A 489 32.51 9.56 55.21
CA SER A 489 32.63 9.08 56.60
C SER A 489 31.46 9.62 57.47
N LYS A 490 31.17 8.94 58.60
CA LYS A 490 29.90 9.04 59.35
C LYS A 490 29.25 10.46 59.46
N PRO A 491 27.91 10.55 59.51
CA PRO A 491 27.13 11.78 59.30
C PRO A 491 27.18 12.87 60.40
N ASP A 492 27.99 12.72 61.45
CA ASP A 492 28.02 13.64 62.61
C ASP A 492 29.07 14.75 62.52
N CYS A 493 29.79 14.87 61.40
CA CYS A 493 30.76 15.94 61.19
C CYS A 493 30.12 17.13 60.49
N ALA A 494 30.20 18.31 61.12
CA ALA A 494 29.82 19.62 60.55
C ALA A 494 30.30 19.85 59.10
N THR A 495 31.34 19.14 58.68
CA THR A 495 31.99 19.15 57.36
C THR A 495 31.08 18.72 56.18
N VAL A 496 30.23 17.70 56.32
CA VAL A 496 29.35 17.24 55.21
C VAL A 496 28.20 18.23 55.00
N THR A 497 27.59 18.67 56.10
CA THR A 497 26.51 19.66 56.08
C THR A 497 27.02 21.04 55.62
N ASP A 498 28.23 21.43 56.00
CA ASP A 498 28.87 22.65 55.49
C ASP A 498 29.22 22.54 54.00
N PHE A 499 29.74 21.40 53.56
CA PHE A 499 30.05 21.15 52.15
C PHE A 499 28.78 21.21 51.27
N MET A 500 27.72 20.52 51.68
CA MET A 500 26.42 20.54 51.00
C MET A 500 25.75 21.92 51.03
N ARG A 501 26.06 22.77 52.03
CA ARG A 501 25.59 24.17 52.12
C ARG A 501 26.38 25.12 51.22
N LYS A 502 27.66 24.82 50.96
CA LYS A 502 28.54 25.61 50.08
C LYS A 502 28.30 25.35 48.60
N ILE A 503 27.87 24.15 48.21
CA ILE A 503 27.61 23.80 46.80
C ILE A 503 26.59 24.74 46.11
N PRO A 504 25.43 25.07 46.72
CA PRO A 504 24.50 26.05 46.15
C PRO A 504 25.07 27.47 46.01
N GLN A 505 26.12 27.83 46.77
CA GLN A 505 26.73 29.16 46.73
C GLN A 505 27.56 29.38 45.45
N LEU A 506 28.11 28.32 44.83
CA LEU A 506 28.76 28.36 43.50
C LEU A 506 27.86 29.03 42.44
N HIS A 507 26.56 28.79 42.54
CA HIS A 507 25.58 29.33 41.61
C HIS A 507 25.31 30.83 41.81
N ALA A 508 25.58 31.36 43.01
CA ALA A 508 25.24 32.71 43.43
C ALA A 508 26.44 33.68 43.40
N THR A 509 27.67 33.19 43.53
CA THR A 509 28.89 34.03 43.62
C THR A 509 29.69 34.15 42.32
N ALA A 510 29.30 33.44 41.24
CA ALA A 510 30.04 33.35 39.97
C ALA A 510 31.48 32.79 40.10
N GLU A 511 31.81 32.12 41.20
CA GLU A 511 33.04 31.34 41.33
C GLU A 511 32.94 30.02 40.53
N SER A 512 33.98 29.67 39.77
CA SER A 512 33.96 28.52 38.86
C SER A 512 34.22 27.18 39.55
N ASN A 513 34.77 27.18 40.78
CA ASN A 513 35.06 25.98 41.54
C ASN A 513 35.13 26.25 43.05
N ILE A 514 34.88 25.22 43.86
CA ILE A 514 35.12 25.23 45.32
C ILE A 514 36.12 24.14 45.66
N LYS A 515 37.17 24.50 46.39
CA LYS A 515 38.11 23.55 46.99
C LYS A 515 37.75 23.30 48.45
N GLN A 516 37.62 22.04 48.83
CA GLN A 516 37.41 21.60 50.20
C GLN A 516 38.56 20.68 50.61
N ASP A 517 39.40 21.15 51.52
CA ASP A 517 40.44 20.35 52.15
C ASP A 517 39.84 19.50 53.29
N ASN A 518 40.53 18.43 53.68
CA ASN A 518 40.14 17.43 54.68
C ASN A 518 38.77 16.76 54.39
N PHE A 519 38.53 16.42 53.12
CA PHE A 519 37.36 15.70 52.64
C PHE A 519 37.53 14.19 52.87
N GLN A 520 36.74 13.62 53.78
CA GLN A 520 36.90 12.24 54.23
C GLN A 520 35.95 11.29 53.50
N ILE A 521 36.53 10.30 52.82
CA ILE A 521 35.79 9.28 52.06
C ILE A 521 36.01 7.92 52.71
N THR A 522 34.94 7.17 52.90
CA THR A 522 35.00 5.77 53.32
C THR A 522 35.33 4.92 52.10
N THR A 523 36.35 4.06 52.16
CA THR A 523 36.66 3.12 51.08
C THR A 523 35.70 1.93 51.09
N ALA A 524 35.64 1.18 49.98
CA ALA A 524 34.89 -0.08 49.93
C ALA A 524 35.36 -1.11 50.99
N GLY A 525 36.62 -1.02 51.43
CA GLY A 525 37.19 -1.83 52.51
C GLY A 525 36.92 -1.29 53.92
N GLY A 526 36.20 -0.18 54.06
CA GLY A 526 35.82 0.43 55.35
C GLY A 526 36.87 1.33 56.00
N SER A 527 38.00 1.62 55.32
CA SER A 527 38.99 2.59 55.80
C SER A 527 38.60 4.02 55.45
N ILE A 528 39.05 5.01 56.22
CA ILE A 528 38.80 6.44 55.94
C ILE A 528 40.02 7.04 55.22
N LEU A 529 39.79 7.61 54.05
CA LEU A 529 40.77 8.36 53.27
C LEU A 529 40.55 9.86 53.44
N ASN A 530 41.60 10.60 53.78
CA ASN A 530 41.60 12.07 53.73
C ASN A 530 42.02 12.53 52.34
N THR A 531 41.15 13.30 51.70
CA THR A 531 41.35 13.84 50.35
C THR A 531 41.07 15.34 50.33
N SER A 532 41.61 16.05 49.35
CA SER A 532 41.10 17.35 48.96
C SER A 532 40.13 17.15 47.80
N ALA A 533 38.98 17.82 47.86
CA ALA A 533 37.94 17.76 46.84
C ALA A 533 37.85 19.11 46.12
N LEU A 534 38.02 19.11 44.80
CA LEU A 534 37.71 20.25 43.95
C LEU A 534 36.37 20.00 43.27
N VAL A 535 35.37 20.81 43.60
CA VAL A 535 34.03 20.74 43.01
C VAL A 535 33.91 21.78 41.90
N THR A 536 33.54 21.33 40.72
CA THR A 536 33.25 22.19 39.57
C THR A 536 31.81 21.98 39.13
N LEU A 537 31.12 23.07 38.82
CA LEU A 537 29.76 23.03 38.28
C LEU A 537 29.83 22.91 36.74
N LEU A 538 29.13 21.92 36.19
CA LEU A 538 28.95 21.74 34.77
C LEU A 538 27.46 21.87 34.44
N ASP A 539 27.15 22.77 33.52
CA ASP A 539 25.79 22.94 32.98
C ASP A 539 25.71 22.20 31.64
N VAL A 540 24.86 21.16 31.60
CA VAL A 540 24.68 20.30 30.43
C VAL A 540 23.19 20.18 30.14
N GLU A 541 22.73 20.84 29.08
CA GLU A 541 21.35 20.73 28.55
C GLU A 541 20.26 20.81 29.65
N ASP A 542 20.33 21.84 30.51
CA ASP A 542 19.41 22.10 31.64
C ASP A 542 19.55 21.19 32.87
N GLU A 543 20.49 20.24 32.88
CA GLU A 543 20.91 19.50 34.08
C GLU A 543 22.21 20.07 34.65
N LEU A 544 22.19 20.42 35.94
CA LEU A 544 23.41 20.79 36.66
C LEU A 544 24.06 19.52 37.19
N ILE A 545 25.31 19.32 36.80
CA ILE A 545 26.15 18.22 37.23
C ILE A 545 27.30 18.80 38.04
N TYR A 546 27.48 18.31 39.27
CA TYR A 546 28.63 18.65 40.09
C TYR A 546 29.72 17.61 39.86
N THR A 547 30.88 18.05 39.39
CA THR A 547 32.06 17.19 39.19
C THR A 547 33.02 17.38 40.35
N LEU A 548 33.29 16.32 41.10
CA LEU A 548 34.24 16.27 42.21
C LEU A 548 35.53 15.60 41.71
N VAL A 549 36.63 16.35 41.75
CA VAL A 549 37.98 15.85 41.53
C VAL A 549 38.64 15.66 42.89
N LEU A 550 39.01 14.42 43.21
CA LEU A 550 39.53 14.02 44.52
C LEU A 550 41.02 13.72 44.43
N ARG A 551 41.80 14.31 45.33
CA ARG A 551 43.25 14.08 45.44
C ARG A 551 43.62 13.72 46.88
N PRO A 552 44.42 12.67 47.14
CA PRO A 552 44.83 12.34 48.50
C PRO A 552 45.55 13.51 49.18
N GLU A 553 45.27 13.77 50.46
CA GLU A 553 46.07 14.73 51.24
C GLU A 553 47.38 14.07 51.68
N GLU A 554 48.51 14.55 51.15
CA GLU A 554 49.83 14.12 51.61
C GLU A 554 50.06 14.62 53.05
N LYS A 555 50.36 13.71 53.98
CA LYS A 555 50.83 14.10 55.32
C LYS A 555 52.10 14.95 55.17
N PRO A 556 52.22 16.09 55.86
CA PRO A 556 53.46 16.86 55.84
C PRO A 556 54.58 15.98 56.42
N LEU A 557 55.59 15.69 55.60
CA LEU A 557 56.78 14.93 55.98
C LEU A 557 57.39 15.51 57.25
N ASP A 558 57.70 14.68 58.25
CA ASP A 558 58.47 15.13 59.41
C ASP A 558 59.89 15.58 58.99
N LYS A 559 60.63 16.25 59.86
CA LYS A 559 61.97 16.77 59.51
C LYS A 559 62.95 15.70 59.02
N ARG A 560 62.87 14.46 59.54
CA ARG A 560 63.69 13.31 59.12
C ARG A 560 63.24 12.78 57.76
N GLN A 561 61.93 12.64 57.54
CA GLN A 561 61.36 12.20 56.27
C GLN A 561 61.62 13.21 55.16
N PHE A 562 61.49 14.51 55.48
CA PHE A 562 61.80 15.61 54.56
C PHE A 562 63.29 15.67 54.22
N ALA A 563 64.18 15.28 55.15
CA ALA A 563 65.61 15.13 54.90
C ALA A 563 65.92 14.02 53.88
N VAL A 564 65.27 12.87 54.04
CA VAL A 564 65.45 11.74 53.11
C VAL A 564 64.91 12.09 51.73
N TRP A 565 63.74 12.74 51.68
CA TRP A 565 63.14 13.23 50.44
C TRP A 565 64.06 14.22 49.72
N ILE A 566 64.56 15.26 50.41
CA ILE A 566 65.42 16.26 49.78
C ILE A 566 66.73 15.63 49.30
N MET A 567 67.29 14.67 50.03
CA MET A 567 68.52 13.97 49.64
C MET A 567 68.33 13.10 48.40
N LYS A 568 67.20 12.37 48.30
CA LYS A 568 66.84 11.61 47.09
C LYS A 568 66.62 12.53 45.89
N LYS A 569 65.89 13.63 46.08
CA LYS A 569 65.62 14.63 45.03
C LYS A 569 66.93 15.27 44.55
N THR A 570 67.78 15.71 45.48
CA THR A 570 69.11 16.27 45.19
C THR A 570 69.99 15.29 44.40
N LEU A 571 69.99 14.02 44.78
CA LEU A 571 70.73 12.98 44.05
C LEU A 571 70.16 12.77 42.63
N LYS A 572 68.84 12.69 42.49
CA LYS A 572 68.18 12.53 41.18
C LYS A 572 68.47 13.71 40.27
N ASP A 573 68.37 14.94 40.80
CA ASP A 573 68.64 16.15 40.05
C ASP A 573 70.12 16.21 39.62
N TRP A 574 71.05 15.84 40.51
CA TRP A 574 72.47 15.66 40.19
C TRP A 574 72.72 14.66 39.06
N GLU A 575 72.18 13.44 39.17
CA GLU A 575 72.36 12.38 38.17
C GLU A 575 71.74 12.78 36.83
N SER A 576 70.61 13.47 36.85
CA SER A 576 69.92 13.91 35.63
C SER A 576 70.70 15.00 34.89
N ALA A 577 71.24 15.98 35.62
CA ALA A 577 71.89 17.17 35.07
C ALA A 577 73.35 16.94 34.69
N THR A 578 74.07 16.10 35.45
CA THR A 578 75.51 15.89 35.24
C THR A 578 75.86 14.55 34.60
N LYS A 579 74.93 13.59 34.58
CA LYS A 579 75.15 12.17 34.23
C LYS A 579 76.19 11.45 35.12
N PHE A 580 76.70 12.10 36.16
CA PHE A 580 77.58 11.49 37.14
C PHE A 580 76.79 10.71 38.18
N SER A 581 77.39 9.64 38.69
CA SER A 581 76.74 8.74 39.65
C SER A 581 76.68 9.33 41.06
N LYS A 582 75.89 8.71 41.92
CA LYS A 582 75.95 8.90 43.38
C LYS A 582 77.38 8.84 43.97
N ALA A 583 78.23 7.93 43.46
CA ALA A 583 79.62 7.82 43.93
C ALA A 583 80.45 9.05 43.57
N ASP A 584 80.21 9.62 42.39
CA ASP A 584 80.85 10.87 41.96
C ASP A 584 80.38 12.06 42.79
N LEU A 585 79.09 12.12 43.18
CA LEU A 585 78.59 13.15 44.08
C LEU A 585 79.30 13.09 45.44
N ALA A 586 79.41 11.89 46.00
CA ALA A 586 80.11 11.68 47.26
C ALA A 586 81.60 12.06 47.17
N PHE A 587 82.28 11.64 46.10
CA PHE A 587 83.70 11.93 45.86
C PHE A 587 83.96 13.42 45.64
N ARG A 588 83.19 14.06 44.74
CA ARG A 588 83.39 15.46 44.34
C ARG A 588 82.97 16.47 45.39
N SER A 589 81.94 16.16 46.18
CA SER A 589 81.53 17.05 47.27
C SER A 589 82.49 16.99 48.46
N GLY A 590 83.22 15.88 48.64
CA GLY A 590 84.05 15.64 49.82
C GLY A 590 83.25 15.52 51.14
N LEU A 591 81.90 15.48 51.06
CA LEU A 591 81.01 15.45 52.23
C LEU A 591 80.74 14.03 52.73
N TRP A 592 80.96 13.03 51.87
CA TRP A 592 80.61 11.64 52.09
C TRP A 592 81.79 10.73 51.73
N ASN A 593 82.02 9.70 52.55
CA ASN A 593 83.12 8.77 52.31
C ASN A 593 82.80 7.82 51.15
N VAL A 594 83.76 7.65 50.24
CA VAL A 594 83.72 6.69 49.14
C VAL A 594 84.76 5.59 49.40
N TYR A 595 84.32 4.34 49.39
CA TYR A 595 85.17 3.16 49.58
C TYR A 595 85.22 2.36 48.27
N MET A 596 86.41 1.94 47.85
CA MET A 596 86.59 1.07 46.69
C MET A 596 86.75 -0.38 47.15
N GLU A 597 85.90 -1.28 46.66
CA GLU A 597 86.08 -2.73 46.87
C GLU A 597 87.07 -3.32 45.85
N LYS A 598 87.61 -4.52 46.16
CA LYS A 598 88.59 -5.22 45.30
C LYS A 598 88.05 -5.51 43.88
N ASP A 599 86.73 -5.50 43.71
CA ASP A 599 86.02 -5.76 42.45
C ASP A 599 85.75 -4.46 41.65
N GLY A 600 86.28 -3.31 42.08
CA GLY A 600 86.21 -2.04 41.36
C GLY A 600 84.94 -1.20 41.57
N TYR A 601 83.99 -1.68 42.39
CA TYR A 601 82.74 -0.95 42.68
C TYR A 601 82.90 0.07 43.83
N ALA A 602 82.45 1.31 43.62
CA ALA A 602 82.51 2.38 44.59
C ALA A 602 81.28 2.37 45.52
N ARG A 603 81.49 2.26 46.84
CA ARG A 603 80.42 2.31 47.85
C ARG A 603 80.39 3.64 48.59
N THR A 604 79.18 4.18 48.76
CA THR A 604 78.90 5.45 49.45
C THR A 604 78.14 5.25 50.75
N GLN A 605 78.60 4.31 51.60
CA GLN A 605 77.84 3.82 52.76
C GLN A 605 77.36 4.93 53.72
N THR A 606 78.11 6.03 53.82
CA THR A 606 77.73 7.16 54.68
C THR A 606 76.62 8.03 54.09
N LEU A 607 76.57 8.19 52.77
CA LEU A 607 75.49 8.86 52.03
C LEU A 607 74.25 7.97 51.93
N ASP A 608 74.43 6.66 51.75
CA ASP A 608 73.34 5.68 51.60
C ASP A 608 72.40 5.67 52.81
N ARG A 609 72.94 5.94 54.01
CA ARG A 609 72.16 6.09 55.23
C ARG A 609 71.18 7.26 55.19
N TYR A 610 71.40 8.28 54.35
CA TYR A 610 70.53 9.44 54.22
C TYR A 610 69.51 9.32 53.07
N LEU A 611 69.49 8.17 52.39
CA LEU A 611 68.57 7.86 51.30
C LEU A 611 67.42 6.92 51.72
N SER A 612 67.33 6.50 52.98
CA SER A 612 66.17 5.78 53.52
C SER A 612 65.88 6.22 54.95
N GLU A 613 64.61 6.26 55.33
CA GLU A 613 64.18 6.61 56.69
C GLU A 613 64.68 5.60 57.73
N GLU A 614 64.69 4.32 57.37
CA GLU A 614 65.12 3.21 58.21
C GLU A 614 66.61 3.26 58.54
N THR A 615 67.42 3.76 57.59
CA THR A 615 68.89 3.79 57.72
C THR A 615 69.41 5.15 58.17
N LEU A 616 68.55 6.18 58.26
CA LEU A 616 68.90 7.52 58.70
C LEU A 616 69.36 7.48 60.17
N PRO A 617 70.56 7.99 60.50
CA PRO A 617 71.07 7.95 61.87
C PRO A 617 70.09 8.59 62.86
N SER A 618 70.02 8.08 64.09
CA SER A 618 69.17 8.66 65.15
C SER A 618 69.52 10.13 65.42
N ARG A 619 70.80 10.51 65.26
CA ARG A 619 71.28 11.90 65.24
C ARG A 619 71.90 12.25 63.88
N PRO A 620 71.12 12.72 62.89
CA PRO A 620 71.62 13.06 61.56
C PRO A 620 72.60 14.23 61.60
N ARG A 621 73.64 14.18 60.75
CA ARG A 621 74.55 15.30 60.51
C ARG A 621 73.90 16.27 59.52
N TRP A 622 72.98 17.10 60.03
CA TRP A 622 72.21 18.06 59.24
C TRP A 622 73.07 18.98 58.36
N LYS A 623 74.26 19.36 58.84
CA LYS A 623 75.22 20.17 58.07
C LYS A 623 75.62 19.50 56.75
N ASN A 624 75.81 18.18 56.75
CA ASN A 624 76.18 17.45 55.53
C ASN A 624 75.00 17.37 54.56
N VAL A 625 73.77 17.24 55.07
CA VAL A 625 72.55 17.28 54.25
C VAL A 625 72.44 18.63 53.54
N TYR A 626 72.51 19.74 54.28
CA TYR A 626 72.44 21.08 53.69
C TYR A 626 73.55 21.34 52.68
N ALA A 627 74.79 21.01 53.04
CA ALA A 627 75.95 21.21 52.18
C ALA A 627 75.87 20.37 50.90
N THR A 628 75.23 19.20 50.93
CA THR A 628 75.05 18.37 49.72
C THR A 628 74.08 19.04 48.75
N VAL A 629 72.96 19.58 49.24
CA VAL A 629 71.99 20.32 48.42
C VAL A 629 72.64 21.59 47.83
N GLU A 630 73.37 22.34 48.65
CA GLU A 630 74.09 23.55 48.22
C GLU A 630 75.17 23.22 47.18
N PHE A 631 75.89 22.10 47.35
CA PHE A 631 76.88 21.64 46.40
C PHE A 631 76.27 21.34 45.04
N VAL A 632 75.14 20.63 45.00
CA VAL A 632 74.45 20.32 43.74
C VAL A 632 73.90 21.59 43.09
N LEU A 633 73.26 22.49 43.86
CA LEU A 633 72.79 23.78 43.36
C LEU A 633 73.92 24.64 42.74
N ALA A 634 75.13 24.58 43.30
CA ALA A 634 76.27 25.35 42.80
C ALA A 634 77.03 24.68 41.64
N ASN A 635 77.04 23.35 41.55
CA ASN A 635 77.92 22.60 40.65
C ASN A 635 77.18 21.81 39.55
N SER A 636 75.85 21.91 39.46
CA SER A 636 75.07 21.32 38.38
C SER A 636 74.23 22.38 37.64
N GLN A 637 74.20 22.30 36.31
CA GLN A 637 73.30 23.13 35.48
C GLN A 637 71.88 22.59 35.55
N LEU A 638 71.20 22.86 36.66
CA LEU A 638 69.79 22.49 36.85
C LEU A 638 68.88 23.42 36.03
N SER A 639 67.70 22.92 35.63
CA SER A 639 66.64 23.76 35.09
C SER A 639 66.19 24.80 36.13
N GLU A 640 65.66 25.95 35.68
CA GLU A 640 65.17 27.01 36.58
C GLU A 640 64.14 26.48 37.58
N ASP A 641 63.23 25.60 37.14
CA ASP A 641 62.24 24.95 38.01
C ASP A 641 62.90 24.06 39.08
N SER A 642 63.82 23.17 38.70
CA SER A 642 64.49 22.27 39.66
C SER A 642 65.38 23.02 40.66
N SER A 643 66.06 24.08 40.20
CA SER A 643 66.88 24.94 41.07
C SER A 643 66.02 25.70 42.09
N SER A 644 64.91 26.29 41.65
CA SER A 644 63.95 26.99 42.51
C SER A 644 63.31 26.05 43.53
N GLU A 645 62.95 24.84 43.10
CA GLU A 645 62.38 23.79 43.94
C GLU A 645 63.36 23.35 45.04
N LEU A 646 64.60 23.02 44.70
CA LEU A 646 65.63 22.62 45.67
C LEU A 646 66.00 23.76 46.64
N GLN A 647 66.06 25.01 46.19
CA GLN A 647 66.30 26.16 47.07
C GLN A 647 65.17 26.36 48.09
N LYS A 648 63.91 26.27 47.64
CA LYS A 648 62.74 26.35 48.53
C LYS A 648 62.71 25.19 49.51
N ALA A 649 63.00 23.97 49.04
CA ALA A 649 63.09 22.79 49.90
C ALA A 649 64.20 22.91 50.95
N LEU A 650 65.37 23.42 50.57
CA LEU A 650 66.48 23.65 51.50
C LEU A 650 66.12 24.69 52.56
N ALA A 651 65.51 25.80 52.15
CA ALA A 651 65.05 26.85 53.07
C ALA A 651 63.99 26.32 54.04
N ARG A 652 63.08 25.45 53.56
CA ARG A 652 62.07 24.79 54.39
C ARG A 652 62.72 23.83 55.40
N LEU A 653 63.65 22.97 54.97
CA LEU A 653 64.32 22.01 55.87
C LEU A 653 65.10 22.74 56.98
N LYS A 654 65.75 23.88 56.67
CA LYS A 654 66.45 24.71 57.66
C LYS A 654 65.52 25.34 58.71
N LYS A 655 64.24 25.58 58.36
CA LYS A 655 63.23 26.19 59.26
C LYS A 655 62.47 25.17 60.11
N MET A 656 62.48 23.89 59.75
CA MET A 656 61.86 22.83 60.55
C MET A 656 62.67 22.65 61.84
N SER A 657 62.06 22.81 63.02
CA SER A 657 62.70 22.60 64.32
C SER A 657 62.78 21.11 64.65
#